data_AF-A0AAN9B4A3-F1
#
_entry.id   AF-A0AAN9B4A3-F1
#
_cell.length_a   1.000
_cell.length_b   1.000
_cell.length_c   1.000
_cell.angle_alpha   90.00
_cell.angle_beta   90.00
_cell.angle_gamma   90.00
#
_symmetry.space_group_name_H-M   'P 1'
#
loop_
_entity.id
_entity.type
_entity.pdbx_description
1 polymer ?
#
loop_
_entity_poly.entity_id
_entity_poly.type
_entity_poly.pdbx_seq_one_letter_code
_entity_poly.pdbx_strand_id
1 'polypeptide(L)'
;MFNSTKLASHITFLKHCLRLRVIPNGFQLHHSPSDLHNTPLVASTNNILAQASRKLIGAHVKSLDRSLDANAKLLHHFRAQSTSILPTPVAFRLKQVLHVHNQLIHVHCTTLKENKLQKLLKQNPAHQPPTSNSDTFSPPSALVRCVPDTVTLSESERSVLSKGLKFIPIQPTASKYNTHLDCQRFFRKLRWMAILGTVPRPPPLSGQDDVFTHLFKTPAYREPQQDKSVDVELYIAKCHREISKLKSKPARNSNLTRDEQQALVSLKSRQDIVIKPADKGGAVVVWDRELYLREAHRQLNDAASYKPLPQASLPLDQKQIADTIKEQIKHNNLPATAKLLLKSDAKQPTFYLLPKIHKPNTPGRPIVSACSCPTEFISEYLDFLLQPIVQSLPTYVKDTTHTLNLLEHLNSHPSFQPQLLFTLDVVSLYTSIPHTDGLKALTFFLDRRPTDSAYPPTTTLVRLAELVLTLNTFEFDGQVFEQISGVAMGTKMGPSYACLFMGHLEHLILQSYSGPVPELYKRFIDDGLGATSLSEPLLLDFIHFIQAFHPSIKFTFNISSSAVVFLDISISILHGRFTTSVFYKETDAHSYLDFNSSHHPANKSSIPFSQFLRLRRLCSEDDDFHQQSVLMTSFFLARNYPDALVRDALLRVTQVCRESALSPSPSRDSDRPVVSLLFHPHNMPVSRILKSNWHILQGSDSVGSIFAQKPLCAFRKDRSVRDLLVRSRLRSPTNPTAPGTFPCSKRNCKSCPFLHPDTCLQGPRGSFTVKRTFDCQSHNVVYAIVCLSCRQIYIGETARTLEVRFSEHLADIRHSRNRPVSLHFTAAGHSLDHVRVMALWQVRGDSFERKLRESHIISSLGTTCPDGINIRR
;
A
#
# COMPACT_ATOMS: atom_id res chain seq x y z
N MET A 1 26.22 11.92 -34.78
CA MET A 1 26.52 10.86 -33.78
C MET A 1 27.76 11.08 -32.89
N PHE A 2 28.61 12.11 -33.09
CA PHE A 2 29.81 12.33 -32.25
C PHE A 2 29.87 13.70 -31.53
N ASN A 3 28.72 14.34 -31.33
CA ASN A 3 28.64 15.55 -30.53
C ASN A 3 28.75 15.26 -29.02
N SER A 4 28.64 13.99 -28.63
CA SER A 4 28.59 13.53 -27.24
C SER A 4 29.90 12.88 -26.80
N THR A 5 30.99 13.64 -26.76
CA THR A 5 32.30 13.17 -26.28
C THR A 5 32.76 13.93 -25.02
N LYS A 6 33.78 13.39 -24.32
CA LYS A 6 34.45 14.08 -23.20
C LYS A 6 35.06 15.42 -23.64
N LEU A 7 35.62 15.46 -24.85
CA LEU A 7 36.19 16.68 -25.45
C LEU A 7 35.09 17.69 -25.79
N ALA A 8 34.01 17.25 -26.44
CA ALA A 8 32.87 18.11 -26.77
C ALA A 8 32.22 18.73 -25.53
N SER A 9 31.99 17.95 -24.46
CA SER A 9 31.48 18.53 -23.19
C SER A 9 32.44 19.55 -22.57
N HIS A 10 33.76 19.46 -22.82
CA HIS A 10 34.73 20.42 -22.30
C HIS A 10 34.71 21.73 -23.09
N ILE A 11 34.65 21.61 -24.42
CA ILE A 11 34.49 22.75 -25.32
C ILE A 11 33.20 23.50 -25.00
N THR A 12 32.07 22.79 -24.82
CA THR A 12 30.79 23.40 -24.43
C THR A 12 30.90 24.16 -23.11
N PHE A 13 31.54 23.57 -22.10
CA PHE A 13 31.79 24.24 -20.82
C PHE A 13 32.62 25.53 -20.97
N LEU A 14 33.73 25.50 -21.72
CA LEU A 14 34.58 26.68 -21.93
C LEU A 14 33.87 27.76 -22.75
N LYS A 15 33.09 27.38 -23.78
CA LYS A 15 32.21 28.29 -24.53
C LYS A 15 31.16 28.93 -23.62
N HIS A 16 30.63 28.18 -22.64
CA HIS A 16 29.68 28.73 -21.66
C HIS A 16 30.36 29.71 -20.71
N CYS A 17 31.57 29.40 -20.22
CA CYS A 17 32.38 30.30 -19.40
C CYS A 17 32.68 31.62 -20.14
N LEU A 18 33.06 31.56 -21.43
CA LEU A 18 33.28 32.75 -22.26
C LEU A 18 32.02 33.62 -22.40
N ARG A 19 30.86 32.99 -22.66
CA ARG A 19 29.57 33.71 -22.77
C ARG A 19 29.19 34.42 -21.48
N LEU A 20 29.39 33.76 -20.34
CA LEU A 20 29.05 34.29 -19.01
C LEU A 20 30.18 35.13 -18.39
N ARG A 21 31.27 35.40 -19.14
CA ARG A 21 32.45 36.15 -18.68
C ARG A 21 33.09 35.61 -17.40
N VAL A 22 32.97 34.30 -17.15
CA VAL A 22 33.57 33.61 -16.01
C VAL A 22 34.87 32.92 -16.45
N ILE A 23 35.91 32.98 -15.61
CA ILE A 23 37.22 32.40 -15.91
C ILE A 23 37.45 31.20 -14.98
N PRO A 24 37.55 29.96 -15.48
CA PRO A 24 37.91 28.82 -14.66
C PRO A 24 39.34 28.98 -14.12
N ASN A 25 39.60 28.56 -12.88
CA ASN A 25 40.89 28.75 -12.19
C ASN A 25 42.12 28.33 -13.02
N GLY A 26 42.02 27.26 -13.83
CA GLY A 26 43.12 26.80 -14.68
C GLY A 26 43.48 27.71 -15.86
N PHE A 27 42.68 28.74 -16.14
CA PHE A 27 42.90 29.75 -17.17
C PHE A 27 43.07 31.16 -16.58
N GLN A 28 43.09 31.28 -15.25
CA GLN A 28 43.25 32.54 -14.55
C GLN A 28 44.73 32.93 -14.55
N LEU A 29 45.06 34.03 -15.22
CA LEU A 29 46.40 34.58 -15.20
C LEU A 29 46.57 35.39 -13.92
N HIS A 30 47.56 35.02 -13.12
CA HIS A 30 47.90 35.72 -11.89
C HIS A 30 49.15 36.58 -12.12
N HIS A 31 49.18 37.74 -11.48
CA HIS A 31 50.37 38.56 -11.34
C HIS A 31 50.69 38.66 -9.85
N SER A 32 51.95 38.47 -9.45
CA SER A 32 52.39 38.71 -8.06
C SER A 32 52.77 40.18 -7.92
N PRO A 33 52.04 41.00 -7.16
CA PRO A 33 52.39 42.40 -6.99
C PRO A 33 53.31 42.54 -5.78
N SER A 34 54.61 42.65 -6.00
CA SER A 34 55.51 43.05 -4.92
C SER A 34 55.45 44.56 -4.63
N ASP A 35 55.04 45.42 -5.57
CA ASP A 35 55.18 46.88 -5.40
C ASP A 35 54.08 47.74 -6.05
N LEU A 36 52.80 47.50 -5.75
CA LEU A 36 51.71 48.41 -6.19
C LEU A 36 50.65 48.60 -5.09
N HIS A 37 50.84 49.62 -4.25
CA HIS A 37 49.85 50.08 -3.25
C HIS A 37 48.87 51.15 -3.80
N ASN A 38 48.64 51.20 -5.12
CA ASN A 38 47.76 52.22 -5.73
C ASN A 38 46.53 51.58 -6.41
N THR A 39 45.34 51.88 -5.87
CA THR A 39 44.04 51.23 -6.17
C THR A 39 43.54 51.33 -7.63
N PRO A 40 43.83 52.38 -8.43
CA PRO A 40 43.34 52.44 -9.83
C PRO A 40 44.14 51.53 -10.80
N LEU A 41 45.46 51.43 -10.58
CA LEU A 41 46.36 50.62 -11.42
C LEU A 41 46.11 49.12 -11.25
N VAL A 42 45.80 48.68 -10.03
CA VAL A 42 45.46 47.28 -9.74
C VAL A 42 44.18 46.86 -10.45
N ALA A 43 43.15 47.72 -10.48
CA ALA A 43 41.91 47.45 -11.21
C ALA A 43 42.11 47.36 -12.72
N SER A 44 42.93 48.26 -13.30
CA SER A 44 43.29 48.23 -14.72
C SER A 44 44.07 46.96 -15.09
N THR A 45 45.09 46.60 -14.29
CA THR A 45 45.88 45.37 -14.48
C THR A 45 45.02 44.11 -14.35
N ASN A 46 44.12 44.04 -13.37
CA ASN A 46 43.18 42.92 -13.23
C ASN A 46 42.21 42.81 -14.42
N ASN A 47 41.77 43.93 -15.00
CA ASN A 47 40.93 43.92 -16.19
C ASN A 47 41.72 43.43 -17.43
N ILE A 48 42.96 43.88 -17.60
CA ILE A 48 43.86 43.42 -18.65
C ILE A 48 44.13 41.91 -18.51
N LEU A 49 44.45 41.42 -17.31
CA LEU A 49 44.67 40.00 -17.03
C LEU A 49 43.40 39.17 -17.29
N ALA A 50 42.23 39.65 -16.88
CA ALA A 50 40.96 38.98 -17.16
C ALA A 50 40.65 38.94 -18.67
N GLN A 51 40.99 40.00 -19.41
CA GLN A 51 40.84 40.05 -20.86
C GLN A 51 41.83 39.10 -21.56
N ALA A 52 43.08 39.03 -21.09
CA ALA A 52 44.10 38.10 -21.58
C ALA A 52 43.70 36.64 -21.31
N SER A 53 43.21 36.32 -20.10
CA SER A 53 42.66 35.01 -19.74
C SER A 53 41.49 34.59 -20.63
N ARG A 54 40.56 35.51 -20.95
CA ARG A 54 39.45 35.21 -21.88
C ARG A 54 39.96 34.99 -23.30
N LYS A 55 40.95 35.75 -23.77
CA LYS A 55 41.60 35.52 -25.08
C LYS A 55 42.30 34.15 -25.11
N LEU A 56 42.95 33.75 -24.02
CA LEU A 56 43.57 32.43 -23.86
C LEU A 56 42.53 31.30 -23.95
N ILE A 57 41.41 31.41 -23.23
CA ILE A 57 40.30 30.45 -23.34
C ILE A 57 39.77 30.39 -24.78
N GLY A 58 39.57 31.54 -25.43
CA GLY A 58 39.11 31.60 -26.81
C GLY A 58 40.07 30.92 -27.81
N ALA A 59 41.37 31.15 -27.66
CA ALA A 59 42.39 30.49 -28.47
C ALA A 59 42.44 28.97 -28.21
N HIS A 60 42.32 28.57 -26.94
CA HIS A 60 42.29 27.16 -26.55
C HIS A 60 41.06 26.44 -27.10
N VAL A 61 39.87 27.05 -27.02
CA VAL A 61 38.63 26.52 -27.60
C VAL A 61 38.79 26.31 -29.11
N LYS A 62 39.35 27.28 -29.85
CA LYS A 62 39.63 27.12 -31.29
C LYS A 62 40.60 25.98 -31.58
N SER A 63 41.60 25.78 -30.72
CA SER A 63 42.51 24.63 -30.84
C SER A 63 41.79 23.31 -30.61
N LEU A 64 40.96 23.23 -29.57
CA LEU A 64 40.21 22.01 -29.24
C LEU A 64 39.14 21.69 -30.29
N ASP A 65 38.46 22.69 -30.87
CA ASP A 65 37.53 22.50 -31.98
C ASP A 65 38.26 21.87 -33.19
N ARG A 66 39.46 22.38 -33.56
CA ARG A 66 40.28 21.77 -34.62
C ARG A 66 40.70 20.33 -34.31
N SER A 67 41.07 20.04 -33.06
CA SER A 67 41.38 18.67 -32.62
C SER A 67 40.16 17.77 -32.64
N LEU A 68 38.97 18.28 -32.31
CA LEU A 68 37.71 17.53 -32.36
C LEU A 68 37.38 17.15 -33.82
N ASP A 69 37.55 18.08 -34.75
CA ASP A 69 37.32 17.82 -36.19
C ASP A 69 38.34 16.83 -36.76
N ALA A 70 39.62 16.94 -36.40
CA ALA A 70 40.65 16.00 -36.81
C ALA A 70 40.38 14.58 -36.28
N ASN A 71 40.00 14.46 -35.01
CA ASN A 71 39.63 13.17 -34.39
C ASN A 71 38.36 12.59 -35.00
N ALA A 72 37.38 13.43 -35.36
CA ALA A 72 36.17 12.97 -36.04
C ALA A 72 36.48 12.37 -37.42
N LYS A 73 37.41 12.97 -38.17
CA LYS A 73 37.89 12.45 -39.47
C LYS A 73 38.64 11.12 -39.30
N LEU A 74 39.54 11.01 -38.32
CA LEU A 74 40.24 9.76 -38.02
C LEU A 74 39.28 8.64 -37.61
N LEU A 75 38.29 8.93 -36.76
CA LEU A 75 37.28 7.96 -36.34
C LEU A 75 36.38 7.51 -37.50
N HIS A 76 36.06 8.42 -38.43
CA HIS A 76 35.34 8.07 -39.64
C HIS A 76 36.15 7.11 -40.52
N HIS A 77 37.46 7.37 -40.66
CA HIS A 77 38.38 6.49 -41.39
C HIS A 77 38.50 5.10 -40.74
N PHE A 78 38.72 5.02 -39.43
CA PHE A 78 38.74 3.75 -38.69
C PHE A 78 37.41 2.99 -38.79
N ARG A 79 36.27 3.69 -38.82
CA ARG A 79 34.96 3.07 -39.02
C ARG A 79 34.81 2.46 -40.40
N ALA A 80 35.25 3.15 -41.45
CA ALA A 80 35.24 2.64 -42.80
C ALA A 80 36.08 1.34 -42.90
N GLN A 81 37.30 1.34 -42.35
CA GLN A 81 38.17 0.17 -42.30
C GLN A 81 37.62 -0.98 -41.43
N SER A 82 37.02 -0.67 -40.27
CA SER A 82 36.45 -1.71 -39.40
C SER A 82 35.28 -2.48 -40.04
N THR A 83 34.59 -1.84 -40.99
CA THR A 83 33.44 -2.45 -41.68
C THR A 83 33.90 -3.37 -42.82
N SER A 84 35.15 -3.26 -43.29
CA SER A 84 35.74 -4.18 -44.27
C SER A 84 36.48 -5.36 -43.63
N ILE A 85 36.82 -5.29 -42.33
CA ILE A 85 37.63 -6.30 -41.62
C ILE A 85 36.76 -7.23 -40.73
N LEU A 86 35.61 -6.74 -40.23
CA LEU A 86 34.75 -7.48 -39.29
C LEU A 86 33.41 -7.89 -39.92
N PRO A 87 32.85 -9.07 -39.58
CA PRO A 87 31.49 -9.43 -39.95
C PRO A 87 30.46 -8.38 -39.48
N THR A 88 29.51 -8.02 -40.34
CA THR A 88 28.51 -6.95 -40.12
C THR A 88 27.81 -6.99 -38.75
N PRO A 89 27.39 -8.14 -38.20
CA PRO A 89 26.73 -8.20 -36.88
C PRO A 89 27.67 -7.86 -35.71
N VAL A 90 28.96 -8.17 -35.84
CA VAL A 90 29.98 -7.89 -34.81
C VAL A 90 30.36 -6.42 -34.86
N ALA A 91 30.54 -5.86 -36.07
CA ALA A 91 30.80 -4.44 -36.26
C ALA A 91 29.65 -3.57 -35.74
N PHE A 92 28.39 -4.00 -35.91
CA PHE A 92 27.21 -3.31 -35.39
C PHE A 92 27.16 -3.31 -33.85
N ARG A 93 27.34 -4.48 -33.22
CA ARG A 93 27.39 -4.59 -31.75
C ARG A 93 28.52 -3.78 -31.13
N LEU A 94 29.72 -3.80 -31.72
CA LEU A 94 30.85 -3.01 -31.24
C LEU A 94 30.56 -1.49 -31.33
N LYS A 95 29.92 -1.04 -32.42
CA LYS A 95 29.50 0.35 -32.61
C LYS A 95 28.47 0.78 -31.55
N GLN A 96 27.50 -0.07 -31.23
CA GLN A 96 26.50 0.20 -30.18
C GLN A 96 27.16 0.31 -28.79
N VAL A 97 28.01 -0.64 -28.40
CA VAL A 97 28.68 -0.64 -27.09
C VAL A 97 29.54 0.61 -26.90
N LEU A 98 30.32 0.99 -27.93
CA LEU A 98 31.14 2.20 -27.89
C LEU A 98 30.30 3.48 -27.86
N HIS A 99 29.15 3.50 -28.55
CA HIS A 99 28.24 4.65 -28.52
C HIS A 99 27.66 4.86 -27.11
N VAL A 100 27.14 3.79 -26.50
CA VAL A 100 26.57 3.82 -25.14
C VAL A 100 27.61 4.29 -24.11
N HIS A 101 28.82 3.72 -24.13
CA HIS A 101 29.88 4.14 -23.20
C HIS A 101 30.27 5.61 -23.37
N ASN A 102 30.42 6.08 -24.62
CA ASN A 102 30.74 7.48 -24.89
C ASN A 102 29.61 8.43 -24.43
N GLN A 103 28.35 8.05 -24.63
CA GLN A 103 27.20 8.83 -24.18
C GLN A 103 27.15 8.92 -22.65
N LEU A 104 27.36 7.81 -21.94
CA LEU A 104 27.42 7.80 -20.47
C LEU A 104 28.54 8.69 -19.93
N ILE A 105 29.75 8.60 -20.50
CA ILE A 105 30.88 9.45 -20.13
C ILE A 105 30.58 10.92 -20.42
N HIS A 106 29.94 11.21 -21.55
CA HIS A 106 29.57 12.58 -21.92
C HIS A 106 28.55 13.18 -20.96
N VAL A 107 27.49 12.46 -20.61
CA VAL A 107 26.48 12.91 -19.64
C VAL A 107 27.14 13.16 -18.28
N HIS A 108 27.92 12.22 -17.77
CA HIS A 108 28.62 12.38 -16.50
C HIS A 108 29.57 13.58 -16.48
N CYS A 109 30.38 13.75 -17.54
CA CYS A 109 31.28 14.89 -17.67
C CYS A 109 30.53 16.22 -17.78
N THR A 110 29.36 16.23 -18.43
CA THR A 110 28.52 17.43 -18.58
C THR A 110 27.94 17.84 -17.23
N THR A 111 27.39 16.89 -16.45
CA THR A 111 26.90 17.17 -15.09
C THR A 111 28.01 17.70 -14.17
N LEU A 112 29.21 17.12 -14.21
CA LEU A 112 30.35 17.61 -13.43
C LEU A 112 30.76 19.03 -13.82
N LYS A 113 30.75 19.34 -15.13
CA LYS A 113 31.11 20.67 -15.65
C LYS A 113 30.04 21.72 -15.36
N GLU A 114 28.76 21.35 -15.39
CA GLU A 114 27.66 22.22 -14.99
C GLU A 114 27.75 22.56 -13.50
N ASN A 115 27.98 21.56 -12.63
CA ASN A 115 28.22 21.80 -11.21
C ASN A 115 29.45 22.70 -10.97
N LYS A 116 30.52 22.55 -11.79
CA LYS A 116 31.69 23.42 -11.72
C LYS A 116 31.36 24.85 -12.18
N LEU A 117 30.56 25.02 -13.22
CA LEU A 117 30.11 26.32 -13.72
C LEU A 117 29.25 27.04 -12.67
N GLN A 118 28.30 26.34 -12.05
CA GLN A 118 27.46 26.89 -10.99
C GLN A 118 28.28 27.33 -9.77
N LYS A 119 29.33 26.60 -9.41
CA LYS A 119 30.27 27.02 -8.36
C LYS A 119 31.03 28.30 -8.74
N LEU A 120 31.50 28.39 -9.99
CA LEU A 120 32.22 29.58 -10.47
C LEU A 120 31.30 30.81 -10.56
N LEU A 121 30.02 30.64 -10.93
CA LEU A 121 29.03 31.71 -10.96
C LEU A 121 28.73 32.25 -9.56
N LYS A 122 28.61 31.38 -8.55
CA LYS A 122 28.42 31.79 -7.15
C LYS A 122 29.59 32.56 -6.56
N GLN A 123 30.79 32.45 -7.15
CA GLN A 123 32.01 33.13 -6.70
C GLN A 123 32.20 34.52 -7.33
N ASN A 124 31.35 34.94 -8.27
CA ASN A 124 31.50 36.20 -8.99
C ASN A 124 30.35 37.18 -8.67
N PRO A 125 30.56 38.23 -7.85
CA PRO A 125 29.48 39.07 -7.32
C PRO A 125 28.75 39.95 -8.37
N ALA A 126 29.21 40.00 -9.62
CA ALA A 126 28.63 40.82 -10.69
C ALA A 126 27.52 40.14 -11.52
N HIS A 127 27.18 38.87 -11.26
CA HIS A 127 26.14 38.15 -11.99
C HIS A 127 25.20 37.38 -11.05
N GLN A 128 24.37 38.10 -10.31
CA GLN A 128 23.07 37.58 -9.89
C GLN A 128 22.06 37.86 -11.01
N PRO A 129 21.43 36.84 -11.63
CA PRO A 129 20.42 37.09 -12.64
C PRO A 129 19.08 37.46 -11.98
N PRO A 130 18.28 38.36 -12.60
CA PRO A 130 16.89 38.52 -12.25
C PRO A 130 16.13 37.24 -12.62
N THR A 131 15.13 36.89 -11.82
CA THR A 131 14.27 35.73 -11.99
C THR A 131 13.60 35.72 -13.37
N SER A 132 13.99 34.79 -14.23
CA SER A 132 13.21 34.41 -15.41
C SER A 132 13.39 32.92 -15.72
N ASN A 133 12.23 32.26 -15.81
CA ASN A 133 11.95 30.90 -16.26
C ASN A 133 13.04 30.25 -17.13
N SER A 134 13.62 29.18 -16.59
CA SER A 134 14.23 28.12 -17.39
C SER A 134 13.64 26.80 -16.91
N ASP A 135 13.01 26.07 -17.84
CA ASP A 135 12.64 24.68 -17.70
C ASP A 135 13.88 23.83 -17.40
N THR A 136 14.16 23.71 -16.11
CA THR A 136 15.04 22.72 -15.53
C THR A 136 14.16 21.75 -14.78
N PHE A 137 14.21 20.47 -15.19
CA PHE A 137 13.73 19.31 -14.44
C PHE A 137 13.57 19.60 -12.95
N SER A 138 12.32 19.83 -12.52
CA SER A 138 11.98 20.13 -11.13
C SER A 138 12.37 18.95 -10.24
N PRO A 139 13.33 19.09 -9.30
CA PRO A 139 13.52 18.11 -8.25
C PRO A 139 12.49 18.36 -7.12
N PRO A 140 12.30 17.40 -6.21
CA PRO A 140 10.98 16.94 -5.79
C PRO A 140 10.32 17.81 -4.71
N SER A 141 9.32 18.62 -5.08
CA SER A 141 8.30 19.15 -4.16
C SER A 141 6.94 18.43 -4.29
N ALA A 142 6.81 17.46 -5.20
CA ALA A 142 5.53 16.81 -5.54
C ALA A 142 4.99 15.81 -4.51
N LEU A 143 5.81 15.32 -3.57
CA LEU A 143 5.39 14.23 -2.68
C LEU A 143 4.44 14.68 -1.57
N VAL A 144 4.47 15.95 -1.15
CA VAL A 144 3.57 16.51 -0.14
C VAL A 144 2.85 17.73 -0.70
N ARG A 145 1.53 17.62 -0.84
CA ARG A 145 0.66 18.67 -1.38
C ARG A 145 -0.30 19.17 -0.29
N CYS A 146 -0.30 20.48 -0.05
CA CYS A 146 -1.25 21.13 0.86
C CYS A 146 -2.43 21.68 0.06
N VAL A 147 -3.64 21.66 0.63
CA VAL A 147 -4.83 22.26 0.01
C VAL A 147 -5.63 23.04 1.07
N PRO A 148 -5.74 24.38 0.93
CA PRO A 148 -5.03 25.26 0.00
C PRO A 148 -3.58 25.44 0.48
N ASP A 149 -2.76 26.19 -0.26
CA ASP A 149 -1.38 26.52 0.15
C ASP A 149 -1.29 27.31 1.47
N THR A 150 -2.43 27.70 2.04
CA THR A 150 -2.55 28.37 3.35
C THR A 150 -2.29 27.45 4.55
N VAL A 151 -2.31 26.13 4.38
CA VAL A 151 -1.97 25.21 5.48
C VAL A 151 -0.48 25.27 5.76
N THR A 152 -0.11 25.87 6.90
CA THR A 152 1.29 25.95 7.33
C THR A 152 1.74 24.63 7.97
N LEU A 153 2.80 24.05 7.41
CA LEU A 153 3.53 22.92 7.98
C LEU A 153 4.92 23.41 8.38
N SER A 154 5.43 22.96 9.53
CA SER A 154 6.84 23.20 9.84
C SER A 154 7.75 22.44 8.88
N GLU A 155 9.02 22.86 8.76
CA GLU A 155 10.00 22.16 7.92
C GLU A 155 10.14 20.68 8.31
N SER A 156 10.16 20.40 9.61
CA SER A 156 10.23 19.02 10.13
C SER A 156 8.97 18.21 9.84
N GLU A 157 7.78 18.81 9.91
CA GLU A 157 6.52 18.16 9.52
C GLU A 157 6.52 17.82 8.03
N ARG A 158 6.94 18.76 7.18
CA ARG A 158 7.09 18.54 5.74
C ARG A 158 8.14 17.45 5.46
N SER A 159 9.26 17.42 6.18
CA SER A 159 10.28 16.37 6.06
C SER A 159 9.70 14.99 6.36
N VAL A 160 8.99 14.82 7.49
CA VAL A 160 8.35 13.54 7.86
C VAL A 160 7.38 13.06 6.78
N LEU A 161 6.51 13.94 6.29
CA LEU A 161 5.55 13.60 5.24
C LEU A 161 6.24 13.29 3.89
N SER A 162 7.36 13.96 3.59
CA SER A 162 8.19 13.72 2.39
C SER A 162 8.98 12.41 2.45
N LYS A 163 9.05 11.73 3.60
CA LYS A 163 9.49 10.32 3.63
C LYS A 163 8.42 9.38 3.06
N GLY A 164 7.19 9.85 2.88
CA GLY A 164 6.06 9.14 2.29
C GLY A 164 5.30 8.28 3.31
N LEU A 165 4.00 8.06 3.03
CA LEU A 165 3.09 7.36 3.95
C LEU A 165 3.49 5.90 4.25
N LYS A 166 4.25 5.25 3.34
CA LYS A 166 4.75 3.88 3.55
C LYS A 166 5.96 3.82 4.48
N PHE A 167 6.59 4.95 4.82
CA PHE A 167 7.77 4.98 5.69
C PHE A 167 7.44 4.42 7.08
N ILE A 168 8.34 3.60 7.61
CA ILE A 168 8.27 3.02 8.96
C ILE A 168 9.37 3.63 9.83
N PRO A 169 8.99 4.40 10.86
CA PRO A 169 9.90 4.82 11.93
C PRO A 169 10.39 3.63 12.76
N ILE A 170 11.69 3.61 13.08
CA ILE A 170 12.25 2.61 13.99
C ILE A 170 11.70 2.85 15.39
N GLN A 171 11.09 1.81 15.97
CA GLN A 171 10.68 1.86 17.37
C GLN A 171 11.92 1.79 18.28
N PRO A 172 11.92 2.45 19.45
CA PRO A 172 13.07 2.41 20.36
C PRO A 172 13.44 1.00 20.79
N THR A 173 12.47 0.10 20.96
CA THR A 173 12.71 -1.29 21.37
C THR A 173 11.84 -2.27 20.59
N ALA A 174 12.36 -3.50 20.44
CA ALA A 174 11.59 -4.60 19.86
C ALA A 174 10.46 -5.03 20.81
N SER A 175 9.26 -5.22 20.28
CA SER A 175 8.13 -5.71 21.06
C SER A 175 8.32 -7.18 21.42
N LYS A 176 8.72 -7.46 22.67
CA LYS A 176 8.81 -8.83 23.22
C LYS A 176 7.50 -9.59 23.06
N TYR A 177 6.37 -8.92 23.27
CA TYR A 177 5.03 -9.51 23.10
C TYR A 177 4.81 -9.99 21.66
N ASN A 178 5.02 -9.12 20.66
CA ASN A 178 4.77 -9.50 19.26
C ASN A 178 5.72 -10.61 18.81
N THR A 179 7.00 -10.55 19.21
CA THR A 179 7.96 -11.62 18.95
C THR A 179 7.48 -12.96 19.53
N HIS A 180 7.08 -12.98 20.79
CA HIS A 180 6.62 -14.21 21.42
C HIS A 180 5.32 -14.73 20.79
N LEU A 181 4.36 -13.85 20.50
CA LEU A 181 3.12 -14.19 19.80
C LEU A 181 3.38 -14.82 18.42
N ASP A 182 4.27 -14.23 17.64
CA ASP A 182 4.60 -14.72 16.30
C ASP A 182 5.28 -16.09 16.34
N CYS A 183 6.22 -16.28 17.28
CA CYS A 183 6.87 -17.57 17.50
C CYS A 183 5.86 -18.62 17.94
N GLN A 184 4.96 -18.29 18.86
CA GLN A 184 3.94 -19.24 19.33
C GLN A 184 2.95 -19.65 18.24
N ARG A 185 2.51 -18.71 17.39
CA ARG A 185 1.70 -19.04 16.21
C ARG A 185 2.43 -20.01 15.27
N PHE A 186 3.75 -19.84 15.14
CA PHE A 186 4.58 -20.74 14.36
C PHE A 186 4.74 -22.12 15.03
N PHE A 187 5.00 -22.19 16.34
CA PHE A 187 5.09 -23.47 17.05
C PHE A 187 3.77 -24.23 17.03
N ARG A 188 2.64 -23.53 17.18
CA ARG A 188 1.31 -24.12 16.98
C ARG A 188 1.16 -24.72 15.58
N LYS A 189 1.67 -24.04 14.54
CA LYS A 189 1.68 -24.56 13.17
C LYS A 189 2.54 -25.82 13.05
N LEU A 190 3.73 -25.85 13.67
CA LEU A 190 4.60 -27.04 13.64
C LEU A 190 3.95 -28.25 14.28
N ARG A 191 3.26 -28.09 15.42
CA ARG A 191 2.50 -29.18 16.05
C ARG A 191 1.44 -29.73 15.09
N TRP A 192 0.69 -28.87 14.44
CA TRP A 192 -0.28 -29.33 13.44
C TRP A 192 0.38 -30.01 12.23
N MET A 193 1.55 -29.53 11.78
CA MET A 193 2.29 -30.19 10.70
C MET A 193 2.77 -31.59 11.09
N ALA A 194 3.19 -31.79 12.34
CA ALA A 194 3.58 -33.10 12.85
C ALA A 194 2.39 -34.07 12.89
N ILE A 195 1.20 -33.58 13.28
CA ILE A 195 -0.03 -34.38 13.30
C ILE A 195 -0.54 -34.70 11.89
N LEU A 196 -0.52 -33.73 10.97
CA LEU A 196 -1.15 -33.83 9.64
C LEU A 196 -0.20 -34.27 8.53
N GLY A 197 1.11 -34.35 8.80
CA GLY A 197 2.14 -34.64 7.79
C GLY A 197 2.38 -33.52 6.77
N THR A 198 1.59 -32.45 6.77
CA THR A 198 1.61 -31.36 5.78
C THR A 198 1.32 -30.01 6.43
N VAL A 199 1.55 -28.91 5.71
CA VAL A 199 1.15 -27.58 6.19
C VAL A 199 -0.37 -27.56 6.41
N PRO A 200 -0.88 -27.08 7.56
CA PRO A 200 -2.32 -26.94 7.78
C PRO A 200 -2.85 -25.94 6.77
N ARG A 201 -3.54 -26.47 5.76
CA ARG A 201 -4.28 -25.68 4.78
C ARG A 201 -5.74 -25.68 5.22
N PRO A 202 -6.52 -24.64 4.88
CA PRO A 202 -7.97 -24.81 4.81
C PRO A 202 -8.21 -26.06 3.94
N PRO A 203 -9.11 -26.98 4.34
CA PRO A 203 -9.39 -28.13 3.49
C PRO A 203 -9.73 -27.61 2.08
N PRO A 204 -9.21 -28.23 1.00
CA PRO A 204 -9.76 -27.96 -0.33
C PRO A 204 -11.28 -28.16 -0.26
N LEU A 205 -12.04 -27.54 -1.18
CA LEU A 205 -13.46 -27.83 -1.36
C LEU A 205 -13.62 -29.34 -1.66
N SER A 206 -13.65 -30.15 -0.61
CA SER A 206 -13.96 -31.57 -0.67
C SER A 206 -15.49 -31.67 -0.77
N GLY A 207 -16.00 -32.72 -1.40
CA GLY A 207 -17.44 -32.88 -1.67
C GLY A 207 -18.37 -32.86 -0.45
N GLN A 208 -17.87 -32.63 0.77
CA GLN A 208 -18.65 -32.48 2.01
C GLN A 208 -18.64 -31.06 2.61
N ASP A 209 -17.68 -30.18 2.28
CA ASP A 209 -17.61 -28.82 2.84
C ASP A 209 -18.16 -27.80 1.84
N ASP A 210 -19.17 -27.03 2.27
CA ASP A 210 -19.75 -25.96 1.46
C ASP A 210 -18.89 -24.69 1.38
N VAL A 211 -19.19 -23.86 0.39
CA VAL A 211 -18.48 -22.58 0.12
C VAL A 211 -18.45 -21.66 1.34
N PHE A 212 -19.49 -21.67 2.18
CA PHE A 212 -19.57 -20.83 3.37
C PHE A 212 -18.54 -21.24 4.42
N THR A 213 -18.35 -22.54 4.60
CA THR A 213 -17.34 -23.10 5.49
C THR A 213 -15.93 -22.73 5.02
N HIS A 214 -15.67 -22.83 3.72
CA HIS A 214 -14.37 -22.46 3.15
C HIS A 214 -14.05 -20.96 3.30
N LEU A 215 -15.02 -20.08 3.03
CA LEU A 215 -14.79 -18.62 3.05
C LEU A 215 -14.77 -18.03 4.47
N PHE A 216 -15.62 -18.50 5.38
CA PHE A 216 -15.91 -17.79 6.63
C PHE A 216 -15.60 -18.56 7.91
N LYS A 217 -15.40 -19.89 7.85
CA LYS A 217 -15.02 -20.64 9.04
C LYS A 217 -13.55 -20.37 9.34
N THR A 218 -13.31 -19.56 10.37
CA THR A 218 -11.97 -19.50 10.96
C THR A 218 -11.65 -20.91 11.48
N PRO A 219 -10.55 -21.54 11.07
CA PRO A 219 -10.17 -22.82 11.64
C PRO A 219 -10.01 -22.62 13.14
N ALA A 220 -10.95 -23.17 13.91
CA ALA A 220 -10.82 -23.28 15.36
C ALA A 220 -9.80 -24.37 15.61
N TYR A 221 -8.53 -24.09 15.31
CA TYR A 221 -7.43 -24.93 15.74
C TYR A 221 -7.41 -24.82 17.26
N ARG A 222 -8.13 -25.74 17.91
CA ARG A 222 -7.92 -26.07 19.31
C ARG A 222 -6.42 -26.30 19.46
N GLU A 223 -5.83 -25.83 20.57
CA GLU A 223 -4.42 -26.14 20.81
C GLU A 223 -4.28 -27.66 20.70
N PRO A 224 -3.46 -28.18 19.77
CA PRO A 224 -3.28 -29.62 19.68
C PRO A 224 -2.83 -30.05 21.07
N GLN A 225 -3.49 -31.07 21.64
CA GLN A 225 -3.02 -31.65 22.89
C GLN A 225 -1.53 -31.93 22.71
N GLN A 226 -0.71 -31.54 23.71
CA GLN A 226 0.74 -31.63 23.68
C GLN A 226 1.17 -32.88 22.91
N ASP A 227 1.75 -32.67 21.74
CA ASP A 227 1.81 -33.70 20.70
C ASP A 227 2.77 -34.83 21.11
N LYS A 228 2.56 -36.01 20.52
CA LYS A 228 3.33 -37.24 20.78
C LYS A 228 4.78 -37.18 20.25
N SER A 229 5.13 -36.18 19.44
CA SER A 229 6.50 -36.01 18.92
C SER A 229 7.38 -35.22 19.89
N VAL A 230 8.21 -35.96 20.63
CA VAL A 230 9.20 -35.42 21.58
C VAL A 230 10.13 -34.40 20.91
N ASP A 231 10.49 -34.62 19.66
CA ASP A 231 11.44 -33.77 18.92
C ASP A 231 10.88 -32.38 18.60
N VAL A 232 9.58 -32.29 18.29
CA VAL A 232 8.91 -31.01 18.05
C VAL A 232 8.87 -30.18 19.33
N GLU A 233 8.50 -30.80 20.46
CA GLU A 233 8.50 -30.10 21.74
C GLU A 233 9.92 -29.74 22.22
N LEU A 234 10.92 -30.59 21.96
CA LEU A 234 12.32 -30.30 22.25
C LEU A 234 12.83 -29.09 21.45
N TYR A 235 12.52 -29.03 20.15
CA TYR A 235 12.81 -27.88 19.30
C TYR A 235 12.16 -26.60 19.85
N ILE A 236 10.87 -26.66 20.19
CA ILE A 236 10.10 -25.53 20.72
C ILE A 236 10.71 -25.05 22.04
N ALA A 237 10.97 -25.96 22.98
CA ALA A 237 11.53 -25.65 24.29
C ALA A 237 12.92 -24.98 24.17
N LYS A 238 13.79 -25.50 23.30
CA LYS A 238 15.11 -24.92 23.05
C LYS A 238 15.00 -23.52 22.45
N CYS A 239 14.17 -23.34 21.43
CA CYS A 239 13.92 -22.04 20.81
C CYS A 239 13.35 -21.04 21.82
N HIS A 240 12.37 -21.43 22.63
CA HIS A 240 11.78 -20.60 23.68
C HIS A 240 12.84 -20.10 24.67
N ARG A 241 13.69 -21.01 25.16
CA ARG A 241 14.75 -20.69 26.11
C ARG A 241 15.75 -19.69 25.54
N GLU A 242 16.17 -19.88 24.30
CA GLU A 242 17.12 -18.97 23.64
C GLU A 242 16.50 -17.61 23.31
N ILE A 243 15.25 -17.58 22.83
CA ILE A 243 14.52 -16.35 22.56
C ILE A 243 14.29 -15.55 23.86
N SER A 244 13.98 -16.23 24.97
CA SER A 244 13.75 -15.59 26.27
C SER A 244 15.02 -14.95 26.84
N LYS A 245 16.21 -15.46 26.47
CA LYS A 245 17.50 -14.88 26.85
C LYS A 245 17.86 -13.62 26.04
N LEU A 246 17.13 -13.32 24.96
CA LEU A 246 17.38 -12.11 24.16
C LEU A 246 17.04 -10.85 24.98
N LYS A 247 18.07 -10.07 25.29
CA LYS A 247 17.89 -8.76 25.93
C LYS A 247 17.31 -7.77 24.92
N SER A 248 16.25 -7.06 25.32
CA SER A 248 15.76 -5.91 24.54
C SER A 248 16.79 -4.81 24.66
N LYS A 249 17.51 -4.54 23.56
CA LYS A 249 18.43 -3.40 23.46
C LYS A 249 17.72 -2.27 22.73
N PRO A 250 17.91 -1.01 23.17
CA PRO A 250 17.38 0.12 22.43
C PRO A 250 18.06 0.21 21.06
N ALA A 251 17.29 0.60 20.05
CA ALA A 251 17.82 0.94 18.73
C ALA A 251 18.83 2.08 18.87
N ARG A 252 20.10 1.81 18.55
CA ARG A 252 21.18 2.80 18.66
C ARG A 252 20.96 4.01 17.76
N ASN A 253 20.37 3.79 16.58
CA ASN A 253 20.15 4.84 15.58
C ASN A 253 18.67 4.83 15.17
N SER A 254 17.96 5.91 15.48
CA SER A 254 16.65 6.18 14.88
C SER A 254 16.84 6.56 13.41
N ASN A 255 15.87 6.20 12.57
CA ASN A 255 15.81 6.65 11.18
C ASN A 255 15.00 7.95 11.01
N LEU A 256 14.67 8.61 12.12
CA LEU A 256 14.12 9.97 12.19
C LEU A 256 14.99 10.83 13.10
N THR A 257 15.21 12.09 12.75
CA THR A 257 15.85 13.07 13.64
C THR A 257 14.97 13.35 14.87
N ARG A 258 15.50 14.05 15.89
CA ARG A 258 14.70 14.44 17.07
C ARG A 258 13.54 15.36 16.68
N ASP A 259 13.79 16.31 15.79
CA ASP A 259 12.77 17.24 15.31
C ASP A 259 11.71 16.53 14.47
N GLU A 260 12.10 15.54 13.65
CA GLU A 260 11.16 14.70 12.90
C GLU A 260 10.31 13.81 13.82
N GLN A 261 10.88 13.31 14.92
CA GLN A 261 10.11 12.56 15.92
C GLN A 261 9.08 13.45 16.61
N GLN A 262 9.47 14.67 16.99
CA GLN A 262 8.56 15.65 17.58
C GLN A 262 7.49 16.10 16.58
N ALA A 263 7.85 16.29 15.31
CA ALA A 263 6.93 16.63 14.24
C ALA A 263 5.92 15.51 13.98
N LEU A 264 6.32 14.23 14.05
CA LEU A 264 5.39 13.11 13.94
C LEU A 264 4.38 13.08 15.10
N VAL A 265 4.80 13.47 16.31
CA VAL A 265 3.90 13.65 17.45
C VAL A 265 2.95 14.83 17.22
N SER A 266 3.47 15.98 16.75
CA SER A 266 2.69 17.17 16.39
C SER A 266 1.60 16.85 15.36
N LEU A 267 1.97 16.25 14.22
CA LEU A 267 1.06 15.85 13.15
C LEU A 267 -0.04 14.90 13.66
N LYS A 268 0.27 14.06 14.64
CA LYS A 268 -0.71 13.17 15.26
C LYS A 268 -1.65 13.92 16.20
N SER A 269 -1.26 15.02 16.83
CA SER A 269 -2.12 15.81 17.72
C SER A 269 -2.96 16.85 16.99
N ARG A 270 -2.51 17.37 15.84
CA ARG A 270 -3.23 18.37 15.05
C ARG A 270 -4.68 17.96 14.74
N GLN A 271 -5.59 18.91 14.90
CA GLN A 271 -7.02 18.76 14.62
C GLN A 271 -7.50 19.69 13.50
N ASP A 272 -6.67 20.65 13.12
CA ASP A 272 -6.89 21.63 12.06
C ASP A 272 -6.67 21.06 10.65
N ILE A 273 -5.99 19.91 10.53
CA ILE A 273 -5.68 19.26 9.25
C ILE A 273 -6.19 17.83 9.14
N VAL A 274 -6.41 17.39 7.90
CA VAL A 274 -6.71 16.01 7.52
C VAL A 274 -5.66 15.51 6.53
N ILE A 275 -4.96 14.43 6.89
CA ILE A 275 -3.91 13.84 6.06
C ILE A 275 -4.45 12.60 5.35
N LYS A 276 -4.35 12.57 4.01
CA LYS A 276 -4.81 11.48 3.16
C LYS A 276 -3.78 11.13 2.08
N PRO A 277 -3.71 9.87 1.62
CA PRO A 277 -3.07 9.59 0.34
C PRO A 277 -3.88 10.23 -0.79
N ALA A 278 -3.20 10.73 -1.82
CA ALA A 278 -3.85 11.10 -3.07
C ALA A 278 -4.52 9.87 -3.72
N ASP A 279 -5.60 10.10 -4.44
CA ASP A 279 -6.35 9.07 -5.17
C ASP A 279 -5.48 8.36 -6.24
N LYS A 280 -4.65 9.12 -6.95
CA LYS A 280 -3.68 8.64 -7.96
C LYS A 280 -2.34 9.36 -7.77
N GLY A 281 -1.23 8.75 -8.19
CA GLY A 281 0.11 9.36 -8.18
C GLY A 281 0.89 9.28 -6.86
N GLY A 282 0.36 8.64 -5.81
CA GLY A 282 1.14 8.29 -4.60
C GLY A 282 1.53 9.45 -3.66
N ALA A 283 1.14 10.69 -3.97
CA ALA A 283 1.40 11.85 -3.13
C ALA A 283 0.69 11.80 -1.77
N VAL A 284 1.25 12.51 -0.79
CA VAL A 284 0.65 12.78 0.51
C VAL A 284 -0.08 14.12 0.44
N VAL A 285 -1.36 14.13 0.80
CA VAL A 285 -2.18 15.33 0.75
C VAL A 285 -2.56 15.76 2.16
N VAL A 286 -2.38 17.04 2.44
CA VAL A 286 -2.77 17.69 3.69
C VAL A 286 -3.87 18.69 3.38
N TRP A 287 -5.09 18.41 3.83
CA TRP A 287 -6.22 19.32 3.74
C TRP A 287 -6.39 20.10 5.03
N ASP A 288 -6.81 21.36 4.92
CA ASP A 288 -7.51 22.03 6.00
C ASP A 288 -8.79 21.24 6.35
N ARG A 289 -9.08 21.08 7.65
CA ARG A 289 -10.21 20.27 8.11
C ARG A 289 -11.55 20.83 7.65
N GLU A 290 -11.72 22.14 7.62
CA GLU A 290 -12.99 22.77 7.25
C GLU A 290 -13.27 22.60 5.76
N LEU A 291 -12.25 22.71 4.91
CA LEU A 291 -12.39 22.37 3.49
C LEU A 291 -12.70 20.90 3.27
N TYR A 292 -12.07 20.00 4.03
CA TYR A 292 -12.38 18.56 3.97
C TYR A 292 -13.86 18.30 4.26
N LEU A 293 -14.40 18.94 5.31
CA LEU A 293 -15.80 18.83 5.69
C LEU A 293 -16.73 19.41 4.61
N ARG A 294 -16.43 20.62 4.12
CA ARG A 294 -17.23 21.25 3.06
C ARG A 294 -17.29 20.41 1.78
N GLU A 295 -16.15 19.86 1.33
CA GLU A 295 -16.14 18.99 0.16
C GLU A 295 -16.93 17.68 0.39
N ALA A 296 -16.86 17.12 1.59
CA ALA A 296 -17.65 15.93 1.92
C ALA A 296 -19.16 16.24 1.93
N HIS A 297 -19.58 17.32 2.59
CA HIS A 297 -20.98 17.73 2.64
C HIS A 297 -21.51 18.16 1.26
N ARG A 298 -20.68 18.77 0.40
CA ARG A 298 -21.06 19.04 -0.99
C ARG A 298 -21.50 17.77 -1.73
N GLN A 299 -20.88 16.62 -1.45
CA GLN A 299 -21.25 15.34 -2.04
C GLN A 299 -22.42 14.68 -1.30
N LEU A 300 -22.40 14.68 0.04
CA LEU A 300 -23.43 14.03 0.86
C LEU A 300 -24.79 14.75 0.82
N ASN A 301 -24.82 16.02 0.42
CA ASN A 301 -26.05 16.78 0.21
C ASN A 301 -26.67 16.55 -1.19
N ASP A 302 -26.06 15.71 -2.04
CA ASP A 302 -26.69 15.27 -3.28
C ASP A 302 -27.86 14.31 -2.99
N ALA A 303 -29.07 14.84 -3.01
CA ALA A 303 -30.30 14.11 -2.73
C ALA A 303 -30.62 13.00 -3.74
N ALA A 304 -29.95 12.96 -4.90
CA ALA A 304 -30.08 11.86 -5.85
C ALA A 304 -29.27 10.62 -5.42
N SER A 305 -28.20 10.81 -4.65
CA SER A 305 -27.25 9.75 -4.28
C SER A 305 -27.35 9.36 -2.81
N TYR A 306 -27.63 10.33 -1.93
CA TYR A 306 -27.56 10.16 -0.48
C TYR A 306 -28.76 10.74 0.25
N LYS A 307 -29.09 10.13 1.38
CA LYS A 307 -30.16 10.54 2.28
C LYS A 307 -29.66 10.59 3.72
N PRO A 308 -29.81 11.71 4.46
CA PRO A 308 -29.48 11.76 5.87
C PRO A 308 -30.49 10.95 6.70
N LEU A 309 -30.01 10.28 7.75
CA LEU A 309 -30.81 9.49 8.67
C LEU A 309 -30.75 10.05 10.11
N PRO A 310 -31.88 10.10 10.84
CA PRO A 310 -31.93 10.64 12.21
C PRO A 310 -31.15 9.80 13.24
N GLN A 311 -31.05 8.48 13.02
CA GLN A 311 -30.39 7.55 13.94
C GLN A 311 -29.72 6.42 13.17
N ALA A 312 -28.68 5.82 13.78
CA ALA A 312 -28.01 4.64 13.26
C ALA A 312 -28.97 3.45 13.07
N SER A 313 -28.99 2.87 11.87
CA SER A 313 -29.83 1.73 11.49
C SER A 313 -29.18 0.37 11.76
N LEU A 314 -27.93 0.33 12.26
CA LEU A 314 -27.15 -0.90 12.37
C LEU A 314 -27.91 -2.10 12.98
N PRO A 315 -28.65 -1.98 14.10
CA PRO A 315 -29.41 -3.11 14.65
C PRO A 315 -30.57 -3.56 13.74
N LEU A 316 -31.22 -2.62 13.04
CA LEU A 316 -32.29 -2.90 12.08
C LEU A 316 -31.73 -3.62 10.85
N ASP A 317 -30.62 -3.14 10.30
CA ASP A 317 -29.93 -3.75 9.15
C ASP A 317 -29.49 -5.18 9.50
N GLN A 318 -28.88 -5.38 10.67
CA GLN A 318 -28.49 -6.72 11.14
C GLN A 318 -29.69 -7.66 11.30
N LYS A 319 -30.83 -7.14 11.78
CA LYS A 319 -32.06 -7.93 11.92
C LYS A 319 -32.60 -8.34 10.56
N GLN A 320 -32.74 -7.40 9.62
CA GLN A 320 -33.24 -7.67 8.27
C GLN A 320 -32.37 -8.71 7.54
N ILE A 321 -31.04 -8.61 7.67
CA ILE A 321 -30.11 -9.59 7.12
C ILE A 321 -30.32 -10.95 7.79
N ALA A 322 -30.39 -11.00 9.13
CA ALA A 322 -30.57 -12.24 9.87
C ALA A 322 -31.89 -12.94 9.51
N ASP A 323 -32.97 -12.19 9.39
CA ASP A 323 -34.28 -12.73 9.05
C ASP A 323 -34.30 -13.26 7.60
N THR A 324 -33.73 -12.50 6.65
CA THR A 324 -33.60 -12.95 5.25
C THR A 324 -32.79 -14.25 5.15
N ILE A 325 -31.64 -14.34 5.81
CA ILE A 325 -30.79 -15.54 5.75
C ILE A 325 -31.49 -16.75 6.38
N LYS A 326 -32.18 -16.56 7.52
CA LYS A 326 -32.95 -17.65 8.15
C LYS A 326 -34.07 -18.14 7.25
N GLU A 327 -34.77 -17.24 6.56
CA GLU A 327 -35.82 -17.59 5.61
C GLU A 327 -35.28 -18.40 4.44
N GLN A 328 -34.18 -17.97 3.82
CA GLN A 328 -33.56 -18.70 2.70
C GLN A 328 -33.05 -20.08 3.12
N ILE A 329 -32.57 -20.23 4.36
CA ILE A 329 -32.21 -21.54 4.92
C ILE A 329 -33.47 -22.40 5.14
N LYS A 330 -34.55 -21.82 5.67
CA LYS A 330 -35.81 -22.54 5.91
C LYS A 330 -36.41 -23.09 4.62
N HIS A 331 -36.29 -22.35 3.52
CA HIS A 331 -36.76 -22.78 2.19
C HIS A 331 -35.76 -23.66 1.42
N ASN A 332 -34.65 -24.10 2.05
CA ASN A 332 -33.58 -24.87 1.43
C ASN A 332 -32.89 -24.20 0.23
N ASN A 333 -33.02 -22.88 0.09
CA ASN A 333 -32.32 -22.10 -0.95
C ASN A 333 -30.86 -21.82 -0.58
N LEU A 334 -30.53 -21.87 0.71
CA LEU A 334 -29.18 -21.79 1.26
C LEU A 334 -28.96 -22.93 2.27
N PRO A 335 -27.73 -23.47 2.39
CA PRO A 335 -27.40 -24.46 3.41
C PRO A 335 -27.38 -23.83 4.81
N ALA A 336 -27.51 -24.66 5.85
CA ALA A 336 -27.55 -24.19 7.25
C ALA A 336 -26.29 -23.42 7.68
N THR A 337 -25.14 -23.69 7.05
CA THR A 337 -23.86 -23.00 7.23
C THR A 337 -23.87 -21.54 6.75
N ALA A 338 -24.84 -21.13 5.93
CA ALA A 338 -25.00 -19.75 5.49
C ALA A 338 -25.23 -18.77 6.67
N LYS A 339 -25.54 -19.27 7.88
CA LYS A 339 -25.47 -18.49 9.12
C LYS A 339 -24.11 -17.82 9.35
N LEU A 340 -23.03 -18.33 8.76
CA LEU A 340 -21.69 -17.73 8.80
C LEU A 340 -21.59 -16.38 8.08
N LEU A 341 -22.55 -16.05 7.21
CA LEU A 341 -22.67 -14.73 6.60
C LEU A 341 -23.07 -13.65 7.62
N LEU A 342 -23.62 -14.04 8.78
CA LEU A 342 -24.04 -13.11 9.82
C LEU A 342 -22.85 -12.60 10.61
N LYS A 343 -22.57 -11.30 10.47
CA LYS A 343 -21.48 -10.64 11.20
C LYS A 343 -21.94 -10.16 12.58
N SER A 344 -21.54 -10.89 13.63
CA SER A 344 -21.88 -10.58 15.02
C SER A 344 -21.15 -9.35 15.58
N ASP A 345 -19.96 -9.02 15.07
CA ASP A 345 -19.15 -7.86 15.48
C ASP A 345 -19.23 -6.69 14.48
N ALA A 346 -20.33 -6.60 13.73
CA ALA A 346 -20.52 -5.55 12.73
C ALA A 346 -20.45 -4.14 13.33
N LYS A 347 -20.00 -3.20 12.52
CA LYS A 347 -19.82 -1.79 12.86
C LYS A 347 -20.46 -0.93 11.78
N GLN A 348 -20.87 0.26 12.19
CA GLN A 348 -21.26 1.30 11.24
C GLN A 348 -20.08 1.59 10.31
N PRO A 349 -20.25 1.46 8.98
CA PRO A 349 -19.27 1.92 7.99
C PRO A 349 -18.94 3.40 8.15
N THR A 350 -17.75 3.80 7.71
CA THR A 350 -17.28 5.19 7.80
C THR A 350 -16.99 5.74 6.42
N PHE A 351 -17.54 6.91 6.11
CA PHE A 351 -17.25 7.65 4.89
C PHE A 351 -15.95 8.44 5.03
N TYR A 352 -15.18 8.50 3.93
CA TYR A 352 -14.04 9.39 3.83
C TYR A 352 -13.70 9.72 2.38
N LEU A 353 -12.91 10.78 2.19
CA LEU A 353 -12.48 11.25 0.88
C LEU A 353 -11.02 10.89 0.61
N LEU A 354 -10.72 10.56 -0.65
CA LEU A 354 -9.37 10.52 -1.20
C LEU A 354 -9.18 11.67 -2.21
N PRO A 355 -8.22 12.60 -1.98
CA PRO A 355 -8.07 13.77 -2.85
C PRO A 355 -7.65 13.43 -4.29
N LYS A 356 -8.42 13.89 -5.28
CA LYS A 356 -8.11 13.73 -6.72
C LYS A 356 -7.24 14.89 -7.21
N ILE A 357 -5.97 14.90 -6.82
CA ILE A 357 -5.01 15.99 -7.12
C ILE A 357 -4.75 16.24 -8.62
N HIS A 358 -5.16 15.29 -9.48
CA HIS A 358 -5.07 15.35 -10.94
C HIS A 358 -6.31 15.98 -11.59
N LYS A 359 -7.29 16.43 -10.80
CA LYS A 359 -8.48 17.13 -11.28
C LYS A 359 -8.48 18.58 -10.74
N PRO A 360 -9.05 19.54 -11.51
CA PRO A 360 -9.21 20.91 -11.04
C PRO A 360 -9.92 20.96 -9.68
N ASN A 361 -9.51 21.88 -8.80
CA ASN A 361 -10.03 22.04 -7.43
C ASN A 361 -9.84 20.84 -6.48
N THR A 362 -9.12 19.79 -6.90
CA THR A 362 -8.79 18.62 -6.05
C THR A 362 -10.02 17.99 -5.36
N PRO A 363 -11.10 17.63 -6.07
CA PRO A 363 -12.30 17.04 -5.46
C PRO A 363 -11.97 15.73 -4.74
N GLY A 364 -12.78 15.38 -3.75
CA GLY A 364 -12.65 14.10 -3.04
C GLY A 364 -13.24 12.93 -3.82
N ARG A 365 -12.59 11.76 -3.85
CA ARG A 365 -13.25 10.48 -4.17
C ARG A 365 -13.96 9.98 -2.91
N PRO A 366 -15.29 9.79 -2.92
CA PRO A 366 -16.01 9.22 -1.79
C PRO A 366 -15.68 7.73 -1.64
N ILE A 367 -15.37 7.30 -0.41
CA ILE A 367 -15.16 5.90 -0.06
C ILE A 367 -15.93 5.59 1.21
N VAL A 368 -16.67 4.48 1.19
CA VAL A 368 -17.33 3.93 2.38
C VAL A 368 -16.55 2.71 2.85
N SER A 369 -15.99 2.77 4.05
CA SER A 369 -15.25 1.66 4.64
C SER A 369 -16.19 0.51 5.00
N ALA A 370 -16.37 -0.46 4.09
CA ALA A 370 -17.16 -1.67 4.31
C ALA A 370 -16.50 -2.71 5.24
N CYS A 371 -15.30 -2.42 5.78
CA CYS A 371 -14.65 -3.31 6.73
C CYS A 371 -15.51 -3.48 7.99
N SER A 372 -15.86 -4.73 8.29
CA SER A 372 -16.76 -5.07 9.38
C SER A 372 -18.17 -4.48 9.29
N CYS A 373 -18.67 -4.16 8.09
CA CYS A 373 -20.09 -3.80 7.93
C CYS A 373 -21.00 -5.05 8.05
N PRO A 374 -22.32 -4.88 8.26
CA PRO A 374 -23.27 -5.99 8.33
C PRO A 374 -23.28 -6.89 7.09
N THR A 375 -23.03 -6.32 5.92
CA THR A 375 -23.10 -6.98 4.61
C THR A 375 -21.75 -7.49 4.09
N GLU A 376 -20.66 -7.37 4.88
CA GLU A 376 -19.29 -7.66 4.42
C GLU A 376 -19.13 -9.09 3.89
N PHE A 377 -19.64 -10.09 4.62
CA PHE A 377 -19.51 -11.50 4.24
C PHE A 377 -20.47 -11.89 3.11
N ILE A 378 -21.63 -11.24 3.01
CA ILE A 378 -22.54 -11.42 1.87
C ILE A 378 -21.86 -10.91 0.60
N SER A 379 -21.27 -9.70 0.67
CA SER A 379 -20.53 -9.09 -0.43
C SER A 379 -19.31 -9.92 -0.86
N GLU A 380 -18.59 -10.51 0.10
CA GLU A 380 -17.48 -11.44 -0.17
C GLU A 380 -17.94 -12.72 -0.89
N TYR A 381 -19.04 -13.29 -0.42
CA TYR A 381 -19.61 -14.50 -1.02
C TYR A 381 -20.08 -14.23 -2.45
N LEU A 382 -20.78 -13.13 -2.67
CA LEU A 382 -21.22 -12.73 -4.01
C LEU A 382 -20.03 -12.48 -4.93
N ASP A 383 -19.01 -11.74 -4.48
CA ASP A 383 -17.81 -11.52 -5.31
C ASP A 383 -17.14 -12.85 -5.72
N PHE A 384 -16.99 -13.80 -4.80
CA PHE A 384 -16.45 -15.12 -5.09
C PHE A 384 -17.22 -15.84 -6.22
N LEU A 385 -18.55 -15.76 -6.23
CA LEU A 385 -19.38 -16.38 -7.27
C LEU A 385 -19.36 -15.61 -8.60
N LEU A 386 -19.26 -14.28 -8.56
CA LEU A 386 -19.38 -13.42 -9.74
C LEU A 386 -18.06 -13.28 -10.51
N GLN A 387 -16.92 -13.39 -9.84
CA GLN A 387 -15.59 -13.24 -10.47
C GLN A 387 -15.37 -14.13 -11.70
N PRO A 388 -15.69 -15.44 -11.69
CA PRO A 388 -15.55 -16.28 -12.88
C PRO A 388 -16.44 -15.83 -14.05
N ILE A 389 -17.64 -15.31 -13.76
CA ILE A 389 -18.56 -14.79 -14.78
C ILE A 389 -18.03 -13.48 -15.37
N VAL A 390 -17.46 -12.60 -14.53
CA VAL A 390 -16.81 -11.37 -15.00
C VAL A 390 -15.65 -11.68 -15.94
N GLN A 391 -14.86 -12.70 -15.63
CA GLN A 391 -13.70 -13.11 -16.42
C GLN A 391 -14.07 -13.73 -17.78
N SER A 392 -15.31 -14.19 -17.96
CA SER A 392 -15.80 -14.70 -19.24
C SER A 392 -16.41 -13.64 -20.15
N LEU A 393 -16.52 -12.38 -19.70
CA LEU A 393 -17.02 -11.28 -20.53
C LEU A 393 -16.10 -11.04 -21.74
N PRO A 394 -16.64 -10.87 -22.97
CA PRO A 394 -15.82 -10.67 -24.16
C PRO A 394 -14.91 -9.43 -24.09
N THR A 395 -15.34 -8.39 -23.38
CA THR A 395 -14.61 -7.13 -23.23
C THR A 395 -13.60 -7.15 -22.07
N TYR A 396 -13.55 -8.22 -21.26
CA TYR A 396 -12.77 -8.24 -20.01
C TYR A 396 -11.26 -8.07 -20.21
N VAL A 397 -10.67 -7.14 -19.45
CA VAL A 397 -9.22 -7.01 -19.23
C VAL A 397 -8.93 -7.24 -17.76
N LYS A 398 -7.90 -8.04 -17.48
CA LYS A 398 -7.49 -8.42 -16.12
C LYS A 398 -6.55 -7.38 -15.51
N ASP A 399 -5.56 -6.97 -16.28
CA ASP A 399 -4.49 -6.06 -15.89
C ASP A 399 -3.71 -5.65 -17.14
N THR A 400 -2.74 -4.74 -16.96
CA THR A 400 -1.85 -4.26 -18.03
C THR A 400 -1.11 -5.40 -18.74
N THR A 401 -0.71 -6.47 -18.04
CA THR A 401 0.03 -7.58 -18.67
C THR A 401 -0.89 -8.34 -19.63
N HIS A 402 -2.16 -8.52 -19.27
CA HIS A 402 -3.16 -9.07 -20.19
C HIS A 402 -3.31 -8.18 -21.43
N THR A 403 -3.38 -6.85 -21.28
CA THR A 403 -3.42 -5.92 -22.42
C THR A 403 -2.19 -6.04 -23.30
N LEU A 404 -0.98 -6.09 -22.74
CA LEU A 404 0.25 -6.25 -23.51
C LEU A 404 0.23 -7.54 -24.33
N ASN A 405 -0.13 -8.66 -23.71
CA ASN A 405 -0.22 -9.95 -24.42
C ASN A 405 -1.27 -9.92 -25.55
N LEU A 406 -2.38 -9.21 -25.36
CA LEU A 406 -3.39 -9.01 -26.40
C LEU A 406 -2.83 -8.19 -27.57
N LEU A 407 -2.13 -7.09 -27.30
CA LEU A 407 -1.53 -6.24 -28.33
C LEU A 407 -0.42 -6.97 -29.10
N GLU A 408 0.40 -7.78 -28.41
CA GLU A 408 1.41 -8.63 -29.06
C GLU A 408 0.77 -9.69 -29.97
N HIS A 409 -0.35 -10.29 -29.52
CA HIS A 409 -1.10 -11.23 -30.35
C HIS A 409 -1.68 -10.55 -31.59
N LEU A 410 -2.21 -9.32 -31.48
CA LEU A 410 -2.71 -8.58 -32.64
C LEU A 410 -1.58 -8.16 -33.58
N ASN A 411 -0.41 -7.78 -33.05
CA ASN A 411 0.78 -7.49 -33.85
C ASN A 411 1.27 -8.69 -34.68
N SER A 412 0.98 -9.93 -34.26
CA SER A 412 1.34 -11.12 -35.03
C SER A 412 0.33 -11.49 -36.12
N HIS A 413 -0.80 -10.78 -36.22
CA HIS A 413 -1.83 -10.98 -37.24
C HIS A 413 -1.72 -9.91 -38.34
N PRO A 414 -1.17 -10.23 -39.54
CA PRO A 414 -0.91 -9.25 -40.58
C PRO A 414 -2.17 -8.64 -41.22
N SER A 415 -3.35 -9.20 -40.97
CA SER A 415 -4.63 -8.74 -41.53
C SER A 415 -5.22 -7.53 -40.81
N PHE A 416 -4.80 -7.24 -39.57
CA PHE A 416 -5.31 -6.10 -38.81
C PHE A 416 -4.29 -4.96 -38.79
N GLN A 417 -4.62 -3.87 -39.48
CA GLN A 417 -3.84 -2.64 -39.45
C GLN A 417 -4.68 -1.52 -38.84
N PRO A 418 -4.51 -1.24 -37.52
CA PRO A 418 -5.26 -0.19 -36.87
C PRO A 418 -4.86 1.17 -37.45
N GLN A 419 -5.85 2.01 -37.73
CA GLN A 419 -5.64 3.41 -38.13
C GLN A 419 -5.93 4.37 -36.98
N LEU A 420 -6.89 4.03 -36.12
CA LEU A 420 -7.30 4.84 -34.99
C LEU A 420 -7.25 4.02 -33.70
N LEU A 421 -6.80 4.68 -32.65
CA LEU A 421 -6.93 4.27 -31.27
C LEU A 421 -8.00 5.11 -30.61
N PHE A 422 -8.75 4.52 -29.69
CA PHE A 422 -9.65 5.31 -28.85
C PHE A 422 -9.72 4.76 -27.43
N THR A 423 -10.08 5.63 -26.50
CA THR A 423 -10.38 5.28 -25.12
C THR A 423 -11.77 5.73 -24.75
N LEU A 424 -12.48 4.95 -23.94
CA LEU A 424 -13.80 5.27 -23.40
C LEU A 424 -13.75 5.18 -21.87
N ASP A 425 -13.98 6.28 -21.16
CA ASP A 425 -14.03 6.31 -19.69
C ASP A 425 -15.47 6.54 -19.22
N VAL A 426 -15.98 5.63 -18.40
CA VAL A 426 -17.34 5.73 -17.85
C VAL A 426 -17.37 6.72 -16.69
N VAL A 427 -18.17 7.77 -16.82
CA VAL A 427 -18.28 8.82 -15.80
C VAL A 427 -18.97 8.28 -14.55
N SER A 428 -18.20 8.20 -13.47
CA SER A 428 -18.68 7.86 -12.12
C SER A 428 -19.42 6.51 -12.05
N LEU A 429 -18.96 5.50 -12.81
CA LEU A 429 -19.62 4.20 -12.98
C LEU A 429 -20.37 3.68 -11.75
N TYR A 430 -19.68 3.53 -10.61
CA TYR A 430 -20.26 2.93 -9.40
C TYR A 430 -21.50 3.67 -8.89
N THR A 431 -21.50 5.00 -8.89
CA THR A 431 -22.64 5.80 -8.39
C THR A 431 -23.76 5.96 -9.43
N SER A 432 -23.46 5.68 -10.70
CA SER A 432 -24.38 5.92 -11.83
C SER A 432 -25.27 4.71 -12.17
N ILE A 433 -25.00 3.52 -11.61
CA ILE A 433 -25.77 2.29 -11.91
C ILE A 433 -27.09 2.30 -11.14
N PRO A 434 -28.25 2.33 -11.81
CA PRO A 434 -29.54 2.14 -11.14
C PRO A 434 -29.63 0.72 -10.57
N HIS A 435 -30.10 0.58 -9.33
CA HIS A 435 -30.20 -0.74 -8.67
C HIS A 435 -31.04 -1.71 -9.50
N THR A 436 -32.16 -1.24 -10.07
CA THR A 436 -33.05 -2.05 -10.90
C THR A 436 -32.32 -2.66 -12.09
N ASP A 437 -31.52 -1.86 -12.80
CA ASP A 437 -30.89 -2.29 -14.05
C ASP A 437 -29.64 -3.12 -13.79
N GLY A 438 -28.89 -2.81 -12.73
CA GLY A 438 -27.78 -3.66 -12.32
C GLY A 438 -28.24 -5.01 -11.73
N LEU A 439 -29.37 -5.06 -11.03
CA LEU A 439 -29.95 -6.35 -10.60
C LEU A 439 -30.51 -7.14 -11.80
N LYS A 440 -31.11 -6.50 -12.80
CA LYS A 440 -31.50 -7.17 -14.07
C LYS A 440 -30.28 -7.74 -14.79
N ALA A 441 -29.19 -6.97 -14.91
CA ALA A 441 -27.95 -7.43 -15.52
C ALA A 441 -27.37 -8.62 -14.76
N LEU A 442 -27.42 -8.59 -13.42
CA LEU A 442 -27.02 -9.71 -12.59
C LEU A 442 -27.86 -10.95 -12.94
N THR A 443 -29.19 -10.86 -12.88
CA THR A 443 -30.12 -11.94 -13.26
C THR A 443 -29.79 -12.53 -14.64
N PHE A 444 -29.57 -11.69 -15.64
CA PHE A 444 -29.22 -12.10 -17.01
C PHE A 444 -28.03 -13.07 -17.05
N PHE A 445 -26.95 -12.80 -16.32
CA PHE A 445 -25.79 -13.68 -16.28
C PHE A 445 -25.97 -14.88 -15.35
N LEU A 446 -26.65 -14.69 -14.23
CA LEU A 446 -26.90 -15.75 -13.26
C LEU A 446 -27.80 -16.87 -13.83
N ASP A 447 -28.77 -16.53 -14.68
CA ASP A 447 -29.66 -17.50 -15.32
C ASP A 447 -29.01 -18.30 -16.45
N ARG A 448 -27.83 -17.86 -16.92
CA ARG A 448 -27.02 -18.58 -17.93
C ARG A 448 -26.04 -19.57 -17.32
N ARG A 449 -26.04 -19.71 -15.99
CA ARG A 449 -25.24 -20.75 -15.33
C ARG A 449 -25.80 -22.15 -15.62
N PRO A 450 -24.97 -23.21 -15.57
CA PRO A 450 -25.45 -24.58 -15.73
C PRO A 450 -26.52 -24.94 -14.68
N THR A 451 -27.60 -25.58 -15.12
CA THR A 451 -28.75 -25.94 -14.27
C THR A 451 -28.43 -27.01 -13.22
N ASP A 452 -27.45 -27.89 -13.49
CA ASP A 452 -26.97 -28.93 -12.57
C ASP A 452 -25.97 -28.41 -11.52
N SER A 453 -25.84 -27.09 -11.40
CA SER A 453 -24.84 -26.50 -10.52
C SER A 453 -25.38 -26.42 -9.08
N ALA A 454 -24.55 -26.76 -8.08
CA ALA A 454 -24.86 -26.68 -6.65
C ALA A 454 -25.00 -25.22 -6.12
N TYR A 455 -25.36 -24.28 -7.00
CA TYR A 455 -25.46 -22.87 -6.70
C TYR A 455 -26.83 -22.55 -6.10
N PRO A 456 -26.92 -21.56 -5.20
CA PRO A 456 -28.21 -21.04 -4.78
C PRO A 456 -29.02 -20.52 -5.97
N PRO A 457 -30.37 -20.51 -5.87
CA PRO A 457 -31.24 -19.94 -6.89
C PRO A 457 -30.85 -18.49 -7.25
N THR A 458 -31.06 -18.10 -8.52
CA THR A 458 -30.81 -16.71 -8.97
C THR A 458 -31.56 -15.69 -8.10
N THR A 459 -32.82 -15.96 -7.76
CA THR A 459 -33.64 -15.10 -6.89
C THR A 459 -32.99 -14.86 -5.53
N THR A 460 -32.38 -15.88 -4.94
CA THR A 460 -31.65 -15.80 -3.67
C THR A 460 -30.41 -14.92 -3.79
N LEU A 461 -29.60 -15.12 -4.84
CA LEU A 461 -28.37 -14.35 -5.04
C LEU A 461 -28.66 -12.88 -5.37
N VAL A 462 -29.71 -12.62 -6.15
CA VAL A 462 -30.20 -11.26 -6.45
C VAL A 462 -30.71 -10.59 -5.18
N ARG A 463 -31.46 -11.31 -4.32
CA ARG A 463 -31.90 -10.77 -3.03
C ARG A 463 -30.73 -10.44 -2.11
N LEU A 464 -29.70 -11.30 -2.06
CA LEU A 464 -28.48 -11.00 -1.30
C LEU A 464 -27.74 -9.77 -1.85
N ALA A 465 -27.66 -9.62 -3.18
CA ALA A 465 -27.08 -8.44 -3.81
C ALA A 465 -27.87 -7.17 -3.48
N GLU A 466 -29.20 -7.23 -3.52
CA GLU A 466 -30.08 -6.13 -3.14
C GLU A 466 -29.84 -5.69 -1.69
N LEU A 467 -29.66 -6.62 -0.73
CA LEU A 467 -29.29 -6.26 0.64
C LEU A 467 -27.96 -5.50 0.72
N VAL A 468 -26.96 -5.88 -0.09
CA VAL A 468 -25.67 -5.17 -0.12
C VAL A 468 -25.81 -3.76 -0.70
N LEU A 469 -26.70 -3.57 -1.68
CA LEU A 469 -26.96 -2.27 -2.33
C LEU A 469 -27.78 -1.33 -1.45
N THR A 470 -28.79 -1.86 -0.75
CA THR A 470 -29.78 -1.07 0.01
C THR A 470 -29.41 -0.87 1.48
N LEU A 471 -28.79 -1.86 2.13
CA LEU A 471 -28.35 -1.74 3.54
C LEU A 471 -26.95 -1.13 3.63
N ASN A 472 -26.78 0.03 2.98
CA ASN A 472 -25.54 0.77 2.89
C ASN A 472 -25.63 2.09 3.64
N THR A 473 -25.77 1.97 4.96
CA THR A 473 -25.73 3.11 5.87
C THR A 473 -24.31 3.35 6.37
N PHE A 474 -23.91 4.60 6.56
CA PHE A 474 -22.57 4.96 6.99
C PHE A 474 -22.56 6.26 7.79
N GLU A 475 -21.50 6.48 8.56
CA GLU A 475 -21.33 7.69 9.36
C GLU A 475 -20.26 8.62 8.76
N PHE A 476 -20.56 9.92 8.79
CA PHE A 476 -19.64 11.00 8.53
C PHE A 476 -19.89 12.18 9.47
N ASP A 477 -18.83 12.66 10.12
CA ASP A 477 -18.86 13.82 11.03
C ASP A 477 -20.00 13.74 12.09
N GLY A 478 -20.23 12.55 12.64
CA GLY A 478 -21.27 12.30 13.64
C GLY A 478 -22.69 12.16 13.09
N GLN A 479 -22.90 12.36 11.78
CA GLN A 479 -24.19 12.19 11.10
C GLN A 479 -24.22 10.86 10.36
N VAL A 480 -25.40 10.24 10.26
CA VAL A 480 -25.61 8.98 9.54
C VAL A 480 -26.29 9.26 8.21
N PHE A 481 -25.83 8.59 7.16
CA PHE A 481 -26.36 8.70 5.80
C PHE A 481 -26.62 7.31 5.24
N GLU A 482 -27.54 7.24 4.29
CA GLU A 482 -27.85 6.09 3.46
C GLU A 482 -27.51 6.44 2.00
N GLN A 483 -26.83 5.53 1.29
CA GLN A 483 -26.69 5.65 -0.16
C GLN A 483 -27.88 4.98 -0.83
N ILE A 484 -28.64 5.75 -1.61
CA ILE A 484 -29.89 5.29 -2.23
C ILE A 484 -29.75 4.94 -3.71
N SER A 485 -28.59 5.25 -4.32
CA SER A 485 -28.32 4.97 -5.74
C SER A 485 -26.88 4.50 -5.95
N GLY A 486 -26.67 3.67 -6.98
CA GLY A 486 -25.37 3.08 -7.28
C GLY A 486 -24.92 2.03 -6.27
N VAL A 487 -23.67 1.61 -6.41
CA VAL A 487 -23.01 0.65 -5.52
C VAL A 487 -21.92 1.34 -4.71
N ALA A 488 -21.84 1.02 -3.42
CA ALA A 488 -20.87 1.62 -2.51
C ALA A 488 -19.43 1.37 -2.97
N MET A 489 -18.64 2.43 -3.13
CA MET A 489 -17.19 2.29 -3.32
C MET A 489 -16.55 1.79 -2.02
N GLY A 490 -16.21 0.49 -1.98
CA GLY A 490 -15.61 -0.19 -0.82
C GLY A 490 -16.21 -1.57 -0.53
N THR A 491 -17.36 -1.90 -1.10
CA THR A 491 -17.95 -3.25 -1.01
C THR A 491 -17.21 -4.24 -1.92
N LYS A 492 -17.04 -5.49 -1.48
CA LYS A 492 -16.26 -6.52 -2.20
C LYS A 492 -16.87 -6.89 -3.55
N MET A 493 -18.19 -7.06 -3.63
CA MET A 493 -18.89 -7.37 -4.89
C MET A 493 -18.99 -6.18 -5.86
N GLY A 494 -18.63 -4.96 -5.44
CA GLY A 494 -18.86 -3.74 -6.20
C GLY A 494 -18.23 -3.77 -7.61
N PRO A 495 -16.94 -4.11 -7.74
CA PRO A 495 -16.29 -4.23 -9.05
C PRO A 495 -16.95 -5.28 -9.94
N SER A 496 -17.25 -6.46 -9.40
CA SER A 496 -17.89 -7.55 -10.15
C SER A 496 -19.29 -7.14 -10.65
N TYR A 497 -20.09 -6.53 -9.78
CA TYR A 497 -21.42 -6.00 -10.12
C TYR A 497 -21.34 -4.95 -11.24
N ALA A 498 -20.41 -3.99 -11.14
CA ALA A 498 -20.22 -2.96 -12.16
C ALA A 498 -19.78 -3.55 -13.51
N CYS A 499 -18.86 -4.53 -13.49
CA CYS A 499 -18.42 -5.20 -14.72
C CYS A 499 -19.54 -5.98 -15.40
N LEU A 500 -20.37 -6.70 -14.64
CA LEU A 500 -21.51 -7.44 -15.19
C LEU A 500 -22.59 -6.49 -15.73
N PHE A 501 -22.89 -5.40 -15.03
CA PHE A 501 -23.79 -4.38 -15.55
C PHE A 501 -23.30 -3.84 -16.90
N MET A 502 -22.02 -3.45 -16.99
CA MET A 502 -21.43 -2.98 -18.24
C MET A 502 -21.41 -4.06 -19.32
N GLY A 503 -21.13 -5.33 -18.97
CA GLY A 503 -21.16 -6.44 -19.92
C GLY A 503 -22.55 -6.70 -20.50
N HIS A 504 -23.60 -6.58 -19.68
CA HIS A 504 -24.98 -6.65 -20.16
C HIS A 504 -25.33 -5.46 -21.05
N LEU A 505 -24.91 -4.25 -20.66
CA LEU A 505 -25.12 -3.04 -21.46
C LEU A 505 -24.43 -3.13 -22.83
N GLU A 506 -23.19 -3.60 -22.86
CA GLU A 506 -22.40 -3.85 -24.08
C GLU A 506 -23.09 -4.87 -24.98
N HIS A 507 -23.64 -5.95 -24.41
CA HIS A 507 -24.42 -6.93 -25.16
C HIS A 507 -25.63 -6.31 -25.86
N LEU A 508 -26.39 -5.47 -25.14
CA LEU A 508 -27.58 -4.80 -25.69
C LEU A 508 -27.22 -3.75 -26.76
N ILE A 509 -26.14 -3.00 -26.55
CA ILE A 509 -25.63 -2.02 -27.53
C ILE A 509 -25.30 -2.72 -28.84
N LEU A 510 -24.54 -3.83 -28.78
CA LEU A 510 -24.12 -4.57 -29.97
C LEU A 510 -25.29 -5.24 -30.71
N GLN A 511 -26.36 -5.59 -30.01
CA GLN A 511 -27.59 -6.09 -30.64
C GLN A 511 -28.40 -4.99 -31.32
N SER A 512 -28.30 -3.74 -30.83
CA SER A 512 -29.14 -2.63 -31.27
C SER A 512 -28.47 -1.76 -32.34
N TYR A 513 -27.15 -1.70 -32.36
CA TYR A 513 -26.39 -0.90 -33.32
C TYR A 513 -26.23 -1.65 -34.66
N SER A 514 -26.65 -1.01 -35.76
CA SER A 514 -26.60 -1.60 -37.10
C SER A 514 -25.37 -1.17 -37.93
N GLY A 515 -24.60 -0.20 -37.44
CA GLY A 515 -23.40 0.29 -38.11
C GLY A 515 -22.16 -0.60 -37.88
N PRO A 516 -21.02 -0.22 -38.45
CA PRO A 516 -19.76 -0.94 -38.26
C PRO A 516 -19.24 -0.78 -36.83
N VAL A 517 -18.83 -1.90 -36.22
CA VAL A 517 -18.30 -1.95 -34.85
C VAL A 517 -16.76 -2.02 -34.89
N PRO A 518 -16.05 -1.34 -33.97
CA PRO A 518 -14.60 -1.45 -33.86
C PRO A 518 -14.12 -2.90 -33.67
N GLU A 519 -13.04 -3.27 -34.37
CA GLU A 519 -12.47 -4.62 -34.34
C GLU A 519 -11.90 -4.99 -32.97
N LEU A 520 -11.42 -3.99 -32.23
CA LEU A 520 -10.97 -4.15 -30.86
C LEU A 520 -11.74 -3.19 -29.95
N TYR A 521 -12.42 -3.75 -28.96
CA TYR A 521 -12.89 -3.04 -27.78
C TYR A 521 -12.75 -3.91 -26.53
N LYS A 522 -12.04 -3.40 -25.53
CA LYS A 522 -11.72 -4.09 -24.28
C LYS A 522 -11.79 -3.11 -23.12
N ARG A 523 -12.10 -3.58 -21.92
CA ARG A 523 -12.38 -2.74 -20.75
C ARG A 523 -11.80 -3.32 -19.48
N PHE A 524 -11.12 -2.46 -18.73
CA PHE A 524 -10.76 -2.67 -17.34
C PHE A 524 -11.72 -1.85 -16.46
N ILE A 525 -12.77 -2.49 -15.96
CA ILE A 525 -13.82 -1.85 -15.13
C ILE A 525 -14.47 -0.63 -15.83
N ASP A 526 -14.02 0.59 -15.57
CA ASP A 526 -14.53 1.85 -16.13
C ASP A 526 -13.69 2.36 -17.31
N ASP A 527 -12.43 1.91 -17.43
CA ASP A 527 -11.49 2.31 -18.48
C ASP A 527 -11.62 1.37 -19.70
N GLY A 528 -12.03 1.90 -20.85
CA GLY A 528 -12.13 1.20 -22.14
C GLY A 528 -10.98 1.57 -23.09
N LEU A 529 -10.48 0.57 -23.82
CA LEU A 529 -9.49 0.67 -24.88
C LEU A 529 -10.06 0.06 -26.16
N GLY A 530 -9.92 0.76 -27.27
CA GLY A 530 -10.22 0.21 -28.58
C GLY A 530 -9.25 0.63 -29.66
N ALA A 531 -9.28 -0.13 -30.75
CA ALA A 531 -8.49 0.12 -31.95
C ALA A 531 -9.33 -0.30 -33.17
N THR A 532 -9.21 0.45 -34.26
CA THR A 532 -10.04 0.20 -35.44
C THR A 532 -9.38 0.64 -36.73
N SER A 533 -9.75 -0.01 -37.85
CA SER A 533 -9.46 0.44 -39.21
C SER A 533 -10.57 1.33 -39.79
N LEU A 534 -11.68 1.54 -39.06
CA LEU A 534 -12.75 2.44 -39.47
C LEU A 534 -12.27 3.88 -39.59
N SER A 535 -12.89 4.63 -40.49
CA SER A 535 -12.72 6.08 -40.58
C SER A 535 -13.29 6.75 -39.33
N GLU A 536 -12.71 7.90 -38.95
CA GLU A 536 -13.13 8.66 -37.77
C GLU A 536 -14.65 8.95 -37.71
N PRO A 537 -15.35 9.31 -38.80
CA PRO A 537 -16.80 9.52 -38.76
C PRO A 537 -17.61 8.28 -38.35
N LEU A 538 -17.28 7.12 -38.90
CA LEU A 538 -17.96 5.85 -38.57
C LEU A 538 -17.71 5.44 -37.11
N LEU A 539 -16.51 5.71 -36.60
CA LEU A 539 -16.20 5.49 -35.19
C LEU A 539 -16.99 6.46 -34.28
N LEU A 540 -17.13 7.72 -34.69
CA LEU A 540 -17.93 8.71 -33.95
C LEU A 540 -19.41 8.32 -33.94
N ASP A 541 -19.97 7.80 -35.03
CA ASP A 541 -21.35 7.31 -35.06
C ASP A 541 -21.58 6.20 -34.02
N PHE A 542 -20.65 5.25 -33.93
CA PHE A 542 -20.69 4.19 -32.91
C PHE A 542 -20.59 4.76 -31.49
N ILE A 543 -19.66 5.70 -31.24
CA ILE A 543 -19.46 6.30 -29.92
C ILE A 543 -20.67 7.15 -29.51
N HIS A 544 -21.23 7.95 -30.42
CA HIS A 544 -22.43 8.75 -30.16
C HIS A 544 -23.64 7.85 -29.86
N PHE A 545 -23.78 6.72 -30.56
CA PHE A 545 -24.80 5.73 -30.24
C PHE A 545 -24.64 5.19 -28.82
N ILE A 546 -23.43 4.80 -28.42
CA ILE A 546 -23.13 4.35 -27.04
C ILE A 546 -23.49 5.43 -26.02
N GLN A 547 -23.11 6.69 -26.27
CA GLN A 547 -23.38 7.81 -25.37
C GLN A 547 -24.87 8.08 -25.15
N ALA A 548 -25.70 7.83 -26.17
CA ALA A 548 -27.14 8.02 -26.13
C ALA A 548 -27.90 6.80 -25.57
N PHE A 549 -27.27 5.62 -25.50
CA PHE A 549 -27.97 4.36 -25.26
C PHE A 549 -28.64 4.24 -23.88
N HIS A 550 -27.98 4.69 -22.82
CA HIS A 550 -28.50 4.59 -21.45
C HIS A 550 -28.59 5.97 -20.78
N PRO A 551 -29.73 6.31 -20.15
CA PRO A 551 -29.94 7.65 -19.58
C PRO A 551 -28.91 8.01 -18.50
N SER A 552 -28.62 7.08 -17.59
CA SER A 552 -27.73 7.31 -16.44
C SER A 552 -26.24 7.09 -16.70
N ILE A 553 -25.85 6.41 -17.78
CA ILE A 553 -24.44 6.07 -18.04
C ILE A 553 -23.91 7.02 -19.10
N LYS A 554 -22.79 7.68 -18.78
CA LYS A 554 -22.13 8.66 -19.66
C LYS A 554 -20.68 8.26 -19.86
N PHE A 555 -20.17 8.59 -21.04
CA PHE A 555 -18.80 8.26 -21.45
C PHE A 555 -18.07 9.53 -21.85
N THR A 556 -16.82 9.64 -21.39
CA THR A 556 -15.83 10.53 -22.02
C THR A 556 -14.96 9.71 -22.95
N PHE A 557 -14.52 10.30 -24.06
CA PHE A 557 -13.74 9.59 -25.05
C PHE A 557 -12.60 10.44 -25.60
N ASN A 558 -11.59 9.76 -26.12
CA ASN A 558 -10.47 10.35 -26.84
C ASN A 558 -10.16 9.45 -28.04
N ILE A 559 -10.02 10.03 -29.22
CA ILE A 559 -9.66 9.35 -30.46
C ILE A 559 -8.32 9.92 -30.92
N SER A 560 -7.41 9.05 -31.33
CA SER A 560 -6.07 9.43 -31.75
C SER A 560 -5.54 8.49 -32.82
N SER A 561 -4.93 9.05 -33.86
CA SER A 561 -4.21 8.29 -34.89
C SER A 561 -2.78 7.94 -34.48
N SER A 562 -2.25 8.54 -33.40
CA SER A 562 -0.87 8.35 -32.97
C SER A 562 -0.78 7.49 -31.71
N ALA A 563 -1.36 7.96 -30.61
CA ALA A 563 -1.21 7.36 -29.29
C ALA A 563 -2.39 7.64 -28.37
N VAL A 564 -2.68 6.69 -27.49
CA VAL A 564 -3.61 6.84 -26.36
C VAL A 564 -3.01 6.28 -25.07
N VAL A 565 -3.56 6.70 -23.94
CA VAL A 565 -3.17 6.22 -22.62
C VAL A 565 -4.21 5.24 -22.11
N PHE A 566 -3.78 4.06 -21.70
CA PHE A 566 -4.63 3.06 -21.06
C PHE A 566 -3.93 2.49 -19.83
N LEU A 567 -4.59 2.54 -18.66
CA LEU A 567 -4.00 2.15 -17.37
C LEU A 567 -2.68 2.89 -17.08
N ASP A 568 -1.57 2.16 -17.04
CA ASP A 568 -0.21 2.65 -16.77
C ASP A 568 0.72 2.58 -18.00
N ILE A 569 0.13 2.46 -19.20
CA ILE A 569 0.87 2.43 -20.48
C ILE A 569 0.36 3.48 -21.46
N SER A 570 1.27 3.96 -22.30
CA SER A 570 0.98 4.69 -23.53
C SER A 570 1.06 3.69 -24.68
N ILE A 571 0.01 3.60 -25.49
CA ILE A 571 -0.09 2.70 -26.65
C ILE A 571 -0.05 3.58 -27.89
N SER A 572 0.86 3.31 -28.81
CA SER A 572 1.03 4.07 -30.04
C SER A 572 1.01 3.16 -31.27
N ILE A 573 0.53 3.68 -32.40
CA ILE A 573 0.61 2.98 -33.69
C ILE A 573 1.87 3.47 -34.42
N LEU A 574 2.80 2.55 -34.68
CA LEU A 574 3.99 2.81 -35.49
C LEU A 574 4.06 1.77 -36.61
N HIS A 575 4.05 2.24 -37.87
CA HIS A 575 4.07 1.37 -39.06
C HIS A 575 3.00 0.27 -39.06
N GLY A 576 1.77 0.61 -38.63
CA GLY A 576 0.65 -0.33 -38.56
C GLY A 576 0.74 -1.36 -37.43
N ARG A 577 1.66 -1.17 -36.46
CA ARG A 577 1.83 -2.05 -35.29
C ARG A 577 1.67 -1.27 -33.98
N PHE A 578 1.18 -1.95 -32.96
CA PHE A 578 1.12 -1.41 -31.61
C PHE A 578 2.52 -1.41 -30.98
N THR A 579 2.88 -0.27 -30.39
CA THR A 579 4.06 -0.09 -29.56
C THR A 579 3.63 0.48 -28.22
N THR A 580 4.28 0.05 -27.14
CA THR A 580 3.91 0.47 -25.79
C THR A 580 5.09 1.07 -25.05
N SER A 581 4.80 2.05 -24.21
CA SER A 581 5.73 2.67 -23.26
C SER A 581 5.06 2.83 -21.90
N VAL A 582 5.83 3.10 -20.85
CA VAL A 582 5.29 3.44 -19.53
C VAL A 582 4.65 4.83 -19.57
N PHE A 583 3.48 4.97 -18.95
CA PHE A 583 2.85 6.27 -18.77
C PHE A 583 2.89 6.72 -17.30
N TYR A 584 3.32 7.95 -17.08
CA TYR A 584 3.26 8.62 -15.77
C TYR A 584 2.38 9.84 -15.88
N LYS A 585 1.47 10.02 -14.90
CA LYS A 585 0.71 11.26 -14.79
C LYS A 585 1.63 12.39 -14.33
N GLU A 586 1.35 13.61 -14.75
CA GLU A 586 2.10 14.80 -14.29
C GLU A 586 2.10 14.95 -12.77
N THR A 587 1.03 14.49 -12.10
CA THR A 587 0.92 14.51 -10.63
C THR A 587 1.52 13.28 -9.93
N ASP A 588 2.24 12.41 -10.64
CA ASP A 588 2.90 11.26 -10.03
C ASP A 588 4.08 11.73 -9.17
N ALA A 589 4.04 11.42 -7.88
CA ALA A 589 5.08 11.78 -6.94
C ALA A 589 6.26 10.81 -6.93
N HIS A 590 6.20 9.72 -7.71
CA HIS A 590 7.16 8.64 -7.76
C HIS A 590 7.53 8.17 -6.34
N SER A 591 6.50 7.95 -5.52
CA SER A 591 6.59 7.74 -4.07
C SER A 591 7.11 6.33 -3.71
N TYR A 592 8.25 5.92 -4.25
CA TYR A 592 8.93 4.68 -3.89
C TYR A 592 9.30 4.69 -2.41
N LEU A 593 9.47 3.51 -1.82
CA LEU A 593 9.81 3.38 -0.40
C LEU A 593 11.16 4.05 -0.12
N ASP A 594 11.25 4.96 0.85
CA ASP A 594 12.54 5.54 1.21
C ASP A 594 13.50 4.45 1.76
N PHE A 595 14.75 4.46 1.29
CA PHE A 595 15.72 3.43 1.66
C PHE A 595 16.06 3.41 3.15
N ASN A 596 15.92 4.54 3.87
CA ASN A 596 16.14 4.63 5.31
C ASN A 596 14.96 4.09 6.14
N SER A 597 13.87 3.66 5.50
CA SER A 597 12.74 3.07 6.20
C SER A 597 13.12 1.75 6.90
N SER A 598 12.50 1.50 8.07
CA SER A 598 12.62 0.26 8.85
C SER A 598 11.84 -0.92 8.25
N HIS A 599 12.04 -1.19 6.96
CA HIS A 599 11.66 -2.45 6.33
C HIS A 599 12.83 -3.43 6.33
N HIS A 600 12.52 -4.72 6.23
CA HIS A 600 13.57 -5.74 6.05
C HIS A 600 14.42 -5.40 4.81
N PRO A 601 15.77 -5.47 4.88
CA PRO A 601 16.65 -5.05 3.80
C PRO A 601 16.30 -5.69 2.45
N ALA A 602 15.99 -6.99 2.44
CA ALA A 602 15.60 -7.70 1.22
C ALA A 602 14.38 -7.08 0.50
N ASN A 603 13.42 -6.54 1.25
CA ASN A 603 12.23 -5.89 0.68
C ASN A 603 12.59 -4.56 0.01
N LYS A 604 13.60 -3.85 0.53
CA LYS A 604 14.07 -2.59 -0.06
C LYS A 604 14.91 -2.90 -1.31
N SER A 605 15.86 -3.82 -1.18
CA SER A 605 16.78 -4.21 -2.24
C SER A 605 16.12 -4.84 -3.47
N SER A 606 14.94 -5.46 -3.31
CA SER A 606 14.21 -6.05 -4.45
C SER A 606 13.40 -5.03 -5.26
N ILE A 607 13.10 -3.85 -4.71
CA ILE A 607 12.25 -2.86 -5.37
C ILE A 607 12.84 -2.40 -6.71
N PRO A 608 14.12 -1.97 -6.81
CA PRO A 608 14.69 -1.56 -8.09
C PRO A 608 14.59 -2.63 -9.17
N PHE A 609 14.98 -3.86 -8.85
CA PHE A 609 14.87 -4.99 -9.78
C PHE A 609 13.42 -5.19 -10.26
N SER A 610 12.45 -5.15 -9.35
CA SER A 610 11.03 -5.33 -9.70
C SER A 610 10.49 -4.20 -10.59
N GLN A 611 10.95 -2.96 -10.41
CA GLN A 611 10.51 -1.81 -11.20
C GLN A 611 11.16 -1.78 -12.58
N PHE A 612 12.45 -2.09 -12.69
CA PHE A 612 13.08 -2.28 -13.99
C PHE A 612 12.44 -3.45 -14.75
N LEU A 613 12.14 -4.56 -14.07
CA LEU A 613 11.46 -5.68 -14.71
C LEU A 613 10.05 -5.30 -15.18
N ARG A 614 9.36 -4.40 -14.45
CA ARG A 614 8.11 -3.78 -14.92
C ARG A 614 8.36 -2.96 -16.19
N LEU A 615 9.35 -2.08 -16.23
CA LEU A 615 9.67 -1.31 -17.44
C LEU A 615 10.00 -2.23 -18.63
N ARG A 616 10.75 -3.31 -18.40
CA ARG A 616 11.08 -4.30 -19.43
C ARG A 616 9.84 -4.98 -20.04
N ARG A 617 8.76 -5.14 -19.27
CA ARG A 617 7.47 -5.60 -19.79
C ARG A 617 6.76 -4.51 -20.59
N LEU A 618 6.69 -3.30 -20.03
CA LEU A 618 5.86 -2.21 -20.57
C LEU A 618 6.42 -1.59 -21.86
N CYS A 619 7.74 -1.49 -21.99
CA CYS A 619 8.37 -0.86 -23.16
C CYS A 619 8.54 -1.91 -24.27
N SER A 620 7.92 -1.69 -25.44
CA SER A 620 8.08 -2.59 -26.59
C SER A 620 9.50 -2.51 -27.18
N GLU A 621 10.08 -1.32 -27.21
CA GLU A 621 11.38 -1.05 -27.81
C GLU A 621 12.50 -0.97 -26.76
N ASP A 622 13.68 -1.50 -27.08
CA ASP A 622 14.84 -1.48 -26.18
C ASP A 622 15.34 -0.06 -25.91
N ASP A 623 15.32 0.83 -26.91
CA ASP A 623 15.72 2.22 -26.75
C ASP A 623 14.81 2.97 -25.76
N ASP A 624 13.51 2.72 -25.82
CA ASP A 624 12.56 3.29 -24.86
C ASP A 624 12.79 2.71 -23.46
N PHE A 625 12.96 1.38 -23.32
CA PHE A 625 13.33 0.78 -22.04
C PHE A 625 14.58 1.42 -21.43
N HIS A 626 15.59 1.71 -22.24
CA HIS A 626 16.81 2.40 -21.79
C HIS A 626 16.51 3.82 -21.28
N GLN A 627 15.74 4.61 -22.02
CA GLN A 627 15.37 5.96 -21.62
C GLN A 627 14.58 5.96 -20.30
N GLN A 628 13.56 5.10 -20.20
CA GLN A 628 12.74 4.98 -18.99
C GLN A 628 13.53 4.45 -17.79
N SER A 629 14.54 3.61 -18.04
CA SER A 629 15.42 3.11 -16.97
C SER A 629 16.33 4.20 -16.39
N VAL A 630 16.80 5.15 -17.22
CA VAL A 630 17.56 6.31 -16.74
C VAL A 630 16.68 7.18 -15.84
N LEU A 631 15.44 7.43 -16.27
CA LEU A 631 14.48 8.21 -15.49
C LEU A 631 14.14 7.51 -14.16
N MET A 632 13.83 6.21 -14.19
CA MET A 632 13.59 5.39 -13.00
C MET A 632 14.76 5.39 -12.02
N THR A 633 16.00 5.39 -12.53
CA THR A 633 17.21 5.48 -11.70
C THR A 633 17.22 6.79 -10.91
N SER A 634 16.88 7.91 -11.55
CA SER A 634 16.80 9.22 -10.88
C SER A 634 15.79 9.22 -9.74
N PHE A 635 14.65 8.54 -9.91
CA PHE A 635 13.62 8.41 -8.88
C PHE A 635 14.12 7.62 -7.67
N PHE A 636 14.86 6.54 -7.88
CA PHE A 636 15.43 5.76 -6.77
C PHE A 636 16.50 6.54 -6.00
N LEU A 637 17.37 7.27 -6.70
CA LEU A 637 18.39 8.10 -6.06
C LEU A 637 17.74 9.20 -5.19
N ALA A 638 16.65 9.82 -5.67
CA ALA A 638 15.87 10.78 -4.89
C ALA A 638 15.21 10.16 -3.63
N ARG A 639 15.13 8.83 -3.55
CA ARG A 639 14.58 8.06 -2.41
C ARG A 639 15.67 7.37 -1.59
N ASN A 640 16.89 7.90 -1.65
CA ASN A 640 18.06 7.49 -0.88
C ASN A 640 18.56 6.07 -1.19
N TYR A 641 18.20 5.49 -2.33
CA TYR A 641 18.72 4.17 -2.72
C TYR A 641 20.21 4.25 -3.05
N PRO A 642 21.03 3.28 -2.61
CA PRO A 642 22.42 3.18 -3.03
C PRO A 642 22.54 2.98 -4.55
N ASP A 643 23.31 3.85 -5.19
CA ASP A 643 23.54 3.85 -6.63
C ASP A 643 24.07 2.49 -7.15
N ALA A 644 25.00 1.86 -6.42
CA ALA A 644 25.50 0.53 -6.76
C ALA A 644 24.38 -0.55 -6.79
N LEU A 645 23.42 -0.48 -5.88
CA LEU A 645 22.30 -1.41 -5.81
C LEU A 645 21.31 -1.20 -6.97
N VAL A 646 21.05 0.06 -7.33
CA VAL A 646 20.19 0.39 -8.47
C VAL A 646 20.83 -0.07 -9.78
N ARG A 647 22.14 0.17 -9.96
CA ARG A 647 22.88 -0.29 -11.13
C ARG A 647 22.93 -1.81 -11.25
N ASP A 648 23.21 -2.53 -10.16
CA ASP A 648 23.19 -4.00 -10.17
C ASP A 648 21.82 -4.54 -10.61
N ALA A 649 20.74 -3.98 -10.08
CA ALA A 649 19.39 -4.36 -10.46
C ALA A 649 19.11 -4.11 -11.95
N LEU A 650 19.53 -2.96 -12.49
CA LEU A 650 19.37 -2.63 -13.90
C LEU A 650 20.17 -3.57 -14.81
N LEU A 651 21.42 -3.87 -14.45
CA LEU A 651 22.27 -4.81 -15.21
C LEU A 651 21.62 -6.19 -15.30
N ARG A 652 21.08 -6.69 -14.18
CA ARG A 652 20.39 -7.98 -14.14
C ARG A 652 19.13 -8.01 -15.01
N VAL A 653 18.34 -6.92 -15.04
CA VAL A 653 17.14 -6.86 -15.88
C VAL A 653 17.47 -6.65 -17.36
N THR A 654 18.57 -5.98 -17.67
CA THR A 654 19.01 -5.80 -19.06
C THR A 654 19.27 -7.13 -19.76
N GLN A 655 19.65 -8.16 -19.00
CA GLN A 655 19.84 -9.54 -19.48
C GLN A 655 18.54 -10.33 -19.68
N VAL A 656 17.40 -9.80 -19.24
CA VAL A 656 16.08 -10.45 -19.39
C VAL A 656 15.41 -9.94 -20.65
N CYS A 657 15.04 -10.84 -21.56
CA CYS A 657 14.23 -10.49 -22.74
C CYS A 657 12.78 -10.20 -22.35
N ARG A 658 12.09 -9.41 -23.18
CA ARG A 658 10.72 -8.98 -22.89
C ARG A 658 9.73 -10.13 -22.89
N GLU A 659 9.90 -11.11 -23.78
CA GLU A 659 9.03 -12.29 -23.90
C GLU A 659 9.05 -13.12 -22.59
N SER A 660 10.24 -13.30 -22.01
CA SER A 660 10.38 -13.97 -20.71
C SER A 660 9.75 -13.15 -19.59
N ALA A 661 9.85 -11.83 -19.64
CA ALA A 661 9.26 -10.94 -18.64
C ALA A 661 7.73 -10.91 -18.69
N LEU A 662 7.11 -11.08 -19.86
CA LEU A 662 5.65 -11.15 -20.07
C LEU A 662 5.04 -12.51 -19.68
N SER A 663 5.87 -13.56 -19.64
CA SER A 663 5.42 -14.90 -19.30
C SER A 663 5.06 -15.04 -17.82
N PRO A 664 3.93 -15.70 -17.47
CA PRO A 664 3.58 -15.94 -16.09
C PRO A 664 4.60 -16.86 -15.41
N SER A 665 5.00 -16.51 -14.18
CA SER A 665 5.86 -17.39 -13.37
C SER A 665 5.03 -18.54 -12.78
N PRO A 666 5.54 -19.79 -12.79
CA PRO A 666 4.81 -20.92 -12.23
C PRO A 666 4.60 -20.74 -10.72
N SER A 667 3.37 -21.00 -10.24
CA SER A 667 3.07 -21.04 -8.80
C SER A 667 3.77 -22.24 -8.18
N ARG A 668 4.68 -21.99 -7.23
CA ARG A 668 5.32 -23.06 -6.46
C ARG A 668 4.56 -23.26 -5.17
N ASP A 669 3.64 -24.22 -5.18
CA ASP A 669 3.09 -24.76 -3.95
C ASP A 669 4.22 -25.45 -3.18
N SER A 670 4.43 -25.02 -1.93
CA SER A 670 5.52 -25.51 -1.10
C SER A 670 5.02 -25.74 0.32
N ASP A 671 5.21 -26.95 0.84
CA ASP A 671 4.94 -27.29 2.24
C ASP A 671 6.02 -26.79 3.20
N ARG A 672 6.89 -25.87 2.74
CA ARG A 672 7.92 -25.27 3.57
C ARG A 672 7.27 -24.46 4.70
N PRO A 673 7.60 -24.75 5.98
CA PRO A 673 7.03 -24.01 7.11
C PRO A 673 7.37 -22.51 7.03
N VAL A 674 6.35 -21.65 7.12
CA VAL A 674 6.53 -20.19 7.13
C VAL A 674 6.25 -19.61 8.52
N VAL A 675 7.24 -18.91 9.08
CA VAL A 675 7.10 -18.06 10.27
C VAL A 675 6.99 -16.61 9.86
N SER A 676 6.00 -15.90 10.41
CA SER A 676 5.72 -14.49 10.07
C SER A 676 6.03 -13.59 11.27
N LEU A 677 7.24 -13.00 11.29
CA LEU A 677 7.75 -12.19 12.39
C LEU A 677 7.51 -10.70 12.13
N LEU A 678 7.12 -9.93 13.16
CA LEU A 678 7.21 -8.47 13.10
C LEU A 678 8.67 -8.04 12.92
N PHE A 679 8.94 -7.29 11.84
CA PHE A 679 10.29 -6.80 11.58
C PHE A 679 10.71 -5.74 12.59
N HIS A 680 11.88 -5.95 13.17
CA HIS A 680 12.62 -4.94 13.92
C HIS A 680 14.11 -5.26 13.79
N PRO A 681 15.02 -4.29 13.64
CA PRO A 681 16.45 -4.55 13.47
C PRO A 681 17.04 -5.49 14.56
N HIS A 682 16.60 -5.32 15.80
CA HIS A 682 17.01 -6.17 16.93
C HIS A 682 16.25 -7.50 17.09
N ASN A 683 15.23 -7.77 16.26
CA ASN A 683 14.47 -9.03 16.30
C ASN A 683 15.01 -10.08 15.30
N MET A 684 15.97 -9.71 14.45
CA MET A 684 16.64 -10.62 13.50
C MET A 684 17.27 -11.87 14.14
N PRO A 685 17.85 -11.83 15.36
CA PRO A 685 18.37 -13.02 16.02
C PRO A 685 17.34 -14.14 16.19
N VAL A 686 16.05 -13.83 16.31
CA VAL A 686 14.98 -14.83 16.44
C VAL A 686 14.91 -15.72 15.19
N SER A 687 14.97 -15.13 14.00
CA SER A 687 15.03 -15.90 12.75
C SER A 687 16.24 -16.84 12.71
N ARG A 688 17.38 -16.39 13.25
CA ARG A 688 18.59 -17.22 13.35
C ARG A 688 18.38 -18.38 14.32
N ILE A 689 17.86 -18.13 15.52
CA ILE A 689 17.57 -19.16 16.52
C ILE A 689 16.65 -20.25 15.95
N LEU A 690 15.55 -19.85 15.30
CA LEU A 690 14.60 -20.79 14.70
C LEU A 690 15.24 -21.67 13.62
N LYS A 691 16.15 -21.12 12.80
CA LYS A 691 16.86 -21.85 11.74
C LYS A 691 18.02 -22.68 12.26
N SER A 692 18.75 -22.19 13.26
CA SER A 692 19.92 -22.86 13.85
C SER A 692 19.51 -24.12 14.59
N ASN A 693 18.38 -24.09 15.32
CA ASN A 693 17.85 -25.26 16.02
C ASN A 693 17.09 -26.24 15.14
N TRP A 694 16.92 -25.94 13.84
CA TRP A 694 16.12 -26.77 12.92
C TRP A 694 16.66 -28.19 12.71
N HIS A 695 17.95 -28.42 12.97
CA HIS A 695 18.57 -29.74 12.93
C HIS A 695 17.88 -30.75 13.85
N ILE A 696 17.25 -30.30 14.95
CA ILE A 696 16.49 -31.15 15.87
C ILE A 696 15.33 -31.83 15.13
N LEU A 697 14.64 -31.09 14.25
CA LEU A 697 13.52 -31.63 13.48
C LEU A 697 14.02 -32.47 12.30
N GLN A 698 15.08 -32.03 11.62
CA GLN A 698 15.63 -32.75 10.46
C GLN A 698 16.24 -34.10 10.82
N GLY A 699 16.83 -34.22 12.01
CA GLY A 699 17.42 -35.46 12.51
C GLY A 699 16.43 -36.40 13.19
N SER A 700 15.14 -36.05 13.24
CA SER A 700 14.11 -36.91 13.82
C SER A 700 13.67 -37.98 12.82
N ASP A 701 13.70 -39.23 13.23
CA ASP A 701 13.16 -40.35 12.43
C ASP A 701 11.64 -40.22 12.21
N SER A 702 10.93 -39.55 13.13
CA SER A 702 9.47 -39.42 13.10
C SER A 702 8.96 -38.28 12.20
N VAL A 703 9.66 -37.14 12.18
CA VAL A 703 9.19 -35.91 11.51
C VAL A 703 10.21 -35.29 10.55
N GLY A 704 11.38 -35.91 10.36
CA GLY A 704 12.45 -35.38 9.53
C GLY A 704 12.07 -35.19 8.06
N SER A 705 11.26 -36.10 7.50
CA SER A 705 10.72 -35.99 6.14
C SER A 705 9.80 -34.77 5.98
N ILE A 706 8.96 -34.50 6.98
CA ILE A 706 8.03 -33.35 7.00
C ILE A 706 8.80 -32.03 7.09
N PHE A 707 9.88 -32.00 7.89
CA PHE A 707 10.67 -30.80 8.16
C PHE A 707 12.01 -30.75 7.41
N ALA A 708 12.09 -31.39 6.24
CA ALA A 708 13.32 -31.48 5.44
C ALA A 708 13.90 -30.09 5.08
N GLN A 709 13.03 -29.10 4.81
CA GLN A 709 13.45 -27.73 4.50
C GLN A 709 13.38 -26.81 5.72
N LYS A 710 14.45 -26.03 5.94
CA LYS A 710 14.48 -24.97 6.96
C LYS A 710 13.33 -23.96 6.75
N PRO A 711 12.74 -23.41 7.82
CA PRO A 711 11.58 -22.56 7.71
C PRO A 711 11.90 -21.27 6.94
N LEU A 712 10.91 -20.80 6.18
CA LEU A 712 10.95 -19.47 5.59
C LEU A 712 10.56 -18.46 6.67
N CYS A 713 11.48 -17.53 6.96
CA CYS A 713 11.17 -16.41 7.85
C CYS A 713 10.69 -15.22 7.02
N ALA A 714 9.38 -15.03 6.99
CA ALA A 714 8.75 -13.85 6.43
C ALA A 714 8.66 -12.75 7.49
N PHE A 715 8.80 -11.49 7.05
CA PHE A 715 8.79 -10.34 7.95
C PHE A 715 7.60 -9.42 7.65
N ARG A 716 6.74 -9.22 8.65
CA ARG A 716 5.63 -8.27 8.60
C ARG A 716 6.14 -6.87 8.93
N LYS A 717 5.57 -5.87 8.26
CA LYS A 717 5.86 -4.46 8.54
C LYS A 717 5.35 -4.04 9.92
N ASP A 718 6.05 -3.12 10.56
CA ASP A 718 5.52 -2.36 11.70
C ASP A 718 4.67 -1.17 11.21
N ARG A 719 4.19 -0.35 12.15
CA ARG A 719 3.35 0.81 11.87
C ARG A 719 4.11 1.84 11.02
N SER A 720 3.57 2.07 9.83
CA SER A 720 4.00 3.11 8.90
C SER A 720 3.43 4.48 9.28
N VAL A 721 3.97 5.56 8.70
CA VAL A 721 3.43 6.92 8.83
C VAL A 721 1.94 6.97 8.47
N ARG A 722 1.50 6.19 7.46
CA ARG A 722 0.08 5.99 7.13
C ARG A 722 -0.73 5.51 8.33
N ASP A 723 -0.25 4.47 9.01
CA ASP A 723 -0.95 3.83 10.13
C ASP A 723 -1.02 4.76 11.36
N LEU A 724 -0.15 5.78 11.42
CA LEU A 724 -0.07 6.75 12.51
C LEU A 724 -0.91 8.00 12.24
N LEU A 725 -0.90 8.51 11.01
CA LEU A 725 -1.45 9.82 10.64
C LEU A 725 -2.76 9.75 9.84
N VAL A 726 -2.96 8.74 8.99
CA VAL A 726 -4.15 8.65 8.12
C VAL A 726 -5.25 7.88 8.84
N ARG A 727 -6.48 8.43 8.85
CA ARG A 727 -7.64 7.82 9.48
C ARG A 727 -8.84 7.88 8.56
N SER A 728 -9.67 6.84 8.56
CA SER A 728 -10.98 6.89 7.87
C SER A 728 -11.93 7.81 8.62
N ARG A 729 -12.10 7.59 9.94
CA ARG A 729 -12.94 8.40 10.81
C ARG A 729 -12.24 9.70 11.23
N LEU A 730 -12.93 10.83 11.09
CA LEU A 730 -12.49 12.10 11.61
C LEU A 730 -12.47 12.08 13.14
N ARG A 731 -11.60 12.88 13.75
CA ARG A 731 -11.69 13.16 15.18
C ARG A 731 -12.83 14.16 15.38
N SER A 732 -13.80 13.80 16.21
CA SER A 732 -14.75 14.76 16.73
C SER A 732 -14.04 15.65 17.76
N PRO A 733 -14.09 16.99 17.62
CA PRO A 733 -13.63 17.91 18.67
C PRO A 733 -14.46 17.77 19.96
N THR A 734 -15.72 17.35 19.82
CA THR A 734 -16.75 17.36 20.87
C THR A 734 -16.95 16.04 21.59
N ASN A 735 -16.42 14.92 21.07
CA ASN A 735 -16.46 13.62 21.74
C ASN A 735 -15.22 12.77 21.44
N PRO A 736 -14.07 13.04 22.08
CA PRO A 736 -13.09 11.99 22.26
C PRO A 736 -13.74 10.96 23.18
N THR A 737 -14.09 9.77 22.68
CA THR A 737 -14.45 8.65 23.57
C THR A 737 -13.27 8.47 24.52
N ALA A 738 -13.43 8.94 25.76
CA ALA A 738 -12.34 8.98 26.71
C ALA A 738 -11.82 7.54 26.91
N PRO A 739 -10.49 7.32 26.92
CA PRO A 739 -9.98 6.01 27.30
C PRO A 739 -10.42 5.70 28.74
N GLY A 740 -10.66 4.43 29.05
CA GLY A 740 -11.14 4.02 30.38
C GLY A 740 -12.21 2.94 30.32
N THR A 741 -12.72 2.55 31.49
CA THR A 741 -13.87 1.63 31.60
C THR A 741 -15.03 2.38 32.24
N PHE A 742 -16.15 2.51 31.52
CA PHE A 742 -17.30 3.32 31.92
C PHE A 742 -18.51 2.45 32.28
N PRO A 743 -19.47 3.01 33.05
CA PRO A 743 -20.73 2.33 33.30
C PRO A 743 -21.45 1.99 31.99
N CYS A 744 -22.06 0.80 31.91
CA CYS A 744 -22.90 0.45 30.77
C CYS A 744 -24.33 0.97 30.95
N SER A 745 -25.13 0.95 29.88
CA SER A 745 -26.51 1.46 29.89
C SER A 745 -27.53 0.57 30.62
N LYS A 746 -27.10 -0.52 31.29
CA LYS A 746 -28.00 -1.42 32.03
C LYS A 746 -28.30 -0.84 33.41
N ARG A 747 -29.59 -0.68 33.74
CA ARG A 747 -30.06 -0.11 35.02
C ARG A 747 -29.51 -0.82 36.27
N ASN A 748 -29.33 -2.15 36.23
CA ASN A 748 -28.93 -2.96 37.40
C ASN A 748 -27.62 -3.75 37.16
N CYS A 749 -26.65 -3.17 36.46
CA CYS A 749 -25.38 -3.85 36.23
C CYS A 749 -24.59 -4.02 37.54
N LYS A 750 -24.31 -5.27 37.92
CA LYS A 750 -23.58 -5.61 39.16
C LYS A 750 -22.13 -5.13 39.19
N SER A 751 -21.56 -4.80 38.03
CA SER A 751 -20.14 -4.41 37.90
C SER A 751 -19.92 -2.90 37.85
N CYS A 752 -20.93 -2.12 37.43
CA CYS A 752 -20.82 -0.66 37.31
C CYS A 752 -20.36 0.03 38.61
N PRO A 753 -20.87 -0.34 39.81
CA PRO A 753 -20.45 0.28 41.06
C PRO A 753 -18.97 0.07 41.43
N PHE A 754 -18.33 -0.96 40.84
CA PHE A 754 -16.96 -1.34 41.17
C PHE A 754 -15.95 -0.90 40.10
N LEU A 755 -16.34 -0.05 39.14
CA LEU A 755 -15.41 0.36 38.08
C LEU A 755 -14.26 1.19 38.63
N HIS A 756 -13.05 0.89 38.16
CA HIS A 756 -11.88 1.71 38.46
C HIS A 756 -11.94 3.01 37.63
N PRO A 757 -11.80 4.19 38.27
CA PRO A 757 -11.93 5.48 37.57
C PRO A 757 -10.72 5.81 36.68
N ASP A 758 -9.53 5.35 37.06
CA ASP A 758 -8.31 5.75 36.37
C ASP A 758 -8.08 4.99 35.06
N THR A 759 -7.41 5.67 34.13
CA THR A 759 -6.98 5.09 32.85
C THR A 759 -5.59 4.47 32.90
N CYS A 760 -4.83 4.72 33.97
CA CYS A 760 -3.48 4.22 34.14
C CYS A 760 -3.41 3.32 35.37
N LEU A 761 -2.94 2.10 35.16
CA LEU A 761 -2.75 1.11 36.21
C LEU A 761 -1.26 1.03 36.57
N GLN A 762 -0.91 1.29 37.82
CA GLN A 762 0.46 1.24 38.32
C GLN A 762 0.70 -0.09 39.04
N GLY A 763 1.59 -0.93 38.52
CA GLY A 763 1.99 -2.19 39.14
C GLY A 763 3.42 -2.15 39.70
N PRO A 764 3.83 -3.19 40.45
CA PRO A 764 5.15 -3.28 41.07
C PRO A 764 6.35 -3.11 40.12
N ARG A 765 6.22 -3.54 38.85
CA ARG A 765 7.32 -3.53 37.87
C ARG A 765 7.13 -2.54 36.72
N GLY A 766 6.00 -1.82 36.68
CA GLY A 766 5.70 -0.91 35.58
C GLY A 766 4.26 -0.44 35.58
N SER A 767 3.88 0.27 34.52
CA SER A 767 2.54 0.83 34.37
C SER A 767 1.88 0.41 33.07
N PHE A 768 0.55 0.43 33.06
CA PHE A 768 -0.26 0.13 31.90
C PHE A 768 -1.33 1.21 31.71
N THR A 769 -1.27 1.93 30.59
CA THR A 769 -2.28 2.94 30.23
C THR A 769 -3.28 2.36 29.24
N VAL A 770 -4.56 2.40 29.62
CA VAL A 770 -5.70 2.07 28.77
C VAL A 770 -5.80 3.09 27.65
N LYS A 771 -5.93 2.61 26.40
CA LYS A 771 -5.96 3.46 25.19
C LYS A 771 -7.32 3.49 24.48
N ARG A 772 -8.30 2.74 25.00
CA ARG A 772 -9.61 2.57 24.39
C ARG A 772 -10.69 2.73 25.47
N THR A 773 -11.89 3.01 25.01
CA THR A 773 -13.09 3.03 25.84
C THR A 773 -13.63 1.61 25.96
N PHE A 774 -13.96 1.22 27.18
CA PHE A 774 -14.60 -0.03 27.53
C PHE A 774 -15.81 0.24 28.41
N ASP A 775 -16.64 -0.77 28.56
CA ASP A 775 -17.77 -0.80 29.48
C ASP A 775 -17.95 -2.19 30.07
N CYS A 776 -18.93 -2.38 30.95
CA CYS A 776 -19.22 -3.69 31.53
C CYS A 776 -19.68 -4.75 30.51
N GLN A 777 -20.15 -4.34 29.32
CA GLN A 777 -20.58 -5.26 28.26
C GLN A 777 -19.44 -5.66 27.31
N SER A 778 -18.26 -5.09 27.50
CA SER A 778 -17.08 -5.44 26.74
C SER A 778 -16.71 -6.92 26.95
N HIS A 779 -16.55 -7.65 25.86
CA HIS A 779 -16.26 -9.09 25.82
C HIS A 779 -14.92 -9.37 25.14
N ASN A 780 -14.41 -10.59 25.27
CA ASN A 780 -13.07 -10.98 24.77
C ASN A 780 -11.95 -10.07 25.33
N VAL A 781 -12.01 -9.75 26.63
CA VAL A 781 -11.15 -8.77 27.30
C VAL A 781 -10.14 -9.42 28.25
N VAL A 782 -8.99 -8.77 28.40
CA VAL A 782 -8.11 -8.86 29.56
C VAL A 782 -8.46 -7.71 30.49
N TYR A 783 -8.70 -7.99 31.76
CA TYR A 783 -9.13 -7.04 32.78
C TYR A 783 -8.21 -7.11 34.00
N ALA A 784 -8.27 -6.06 34.81
CA ALA A 784 -7.64 -6.00 36.12
C ALA A 784 -8.70 -5.90 37.23
N ILE A 785 -8.41 -6.53 38.36
CA ILE A 785 -9.04 -6.26 39.65
C ILE A 785 -7.97 -5.64 40.54
N VAL A 786 -8.26 -4.47 41.11
CA VAL A 786 -7.37 -3.69 41.95
C VAL A 786 -7.93 -3.64 43.35
N CYS A 787 -7.09 -3.91 44.34
CA CYS A 787 -7.41 -3.69 45.74
C CYS A 787 -7.04 -2.27 46.15
N LEU A 788 -8.00 -1.48 46.64
CA LEU A 788 -7.73 -0.11 47.09
C LEU A 788 -7.00 -0.04 48.44
N SER A 789 -7.09 -1.09 49.26
CA SER A 789 -6.44 -1.16 50.59
C SER A 789 -4.91 -1.33 50.47
N CYS A 790 -4.46 -2.35 49.73
CA CYS A 790 -3.03 -2.69 49.62
C CYS A 790 -2.43 -2.42 48.23
N ARG A 791 -3.22 -1.91 47.27
CA ARG A 791 -2.82 -1.63 45.88
C ARG A 791 -2.36 -2.83 45.06
N GLN A 792 -2.54 -4.06 45.57
CA GLN A 792 -2.26 -5.27 44.81
C GLN A 792 -3.25 -5.44 43.65
N ILE A 793 -2.76 -6.05 42.57
CA ILE A 793 -3.47 -6.19 41.31
C ILE A 793 -3.61 -7.68 40.96
N TYR A 794 -4.78 -8.05 40.47
CA TYR A 794 -5.05 -9.29 39.76
C TYR A 794 -5.33 -9.00 38.29
N ILE A 795 -4.68 -9.73 37.39
CA ILE A 795 -4.99 -9.69 35.95
C ILE A 795 -5.69 -10.98 35.55
N GLY A 796 -6.78 -10.88 34.81
CA GLY A 796 -7.53 -12.01 34.30
C GLY A 796 -8.02 -11.82 32.87
N GLU A 797 -8.48 -12.90 32.24
CA GLU A 797 -9.12 -12.88 30.92
C GLU A 797 -10.55 -13.42 30.93
N THR A 798 -11.36 -12.99 29.96
CA THR A 798 -12.67 -13.58 29.68
C THR A 798 -13.05 -13.49 28.20
N ALA A 799 -13.63 -14.56 27.66
CA ALA A 799 -14.32 -14.53 26.36
C ALA A 799 -15.70 -13.86 26.46
N ARG A 800 -16.38 -14.01 27.61
CA ARG A 800 -17.70 -13.42 27.91
C ARG A 800 -17.57 -11.94 28.28
N THR A 801 -18.70 -11.26 28.49
CA THR A 801 -18.71 -9.88 28.97
C THR A 801 -17.98 -9.74 30.31
N LEU A 802 -17.37 -8.57 30.54
CA LEU A 802 -16.73 -8.23 31.79
C LEU A 802 -17.71 -8.36 32.97
N GLU A 803 -18.98 -7.96 32.77
CA GLU A 803 -20.04 -8.08 33.76
C GLU A 803 -20.21 -9.50 34.29
N VAL A 804 -20.33 -10.47 33.38
CA VAL A 804 -20.54 -11.87 33.76
C VAL A 804 -19.33 -12.38 34.53
N ARG A 805 -18.12 -12.11 34.03
CA ARG A 805 -16.90 -12.59 34.67
C ARG A 805 -16.66 -11.96 36.04
N PHE A 806 -16.89 -10.66 36.17
CA PHE A 806 -16.68 -9.97 37.43
C PHE A 806 -17.74 -10.36 38.47
N SER A 807 -18.98 -10.61 38.05
CA SER A 807 -20.03 -11.13 38.94
C SER A 807 -19.66 -12.49 39.55
N GLU A 808 -18.94 -13.34 38.81
CA GLU A 808 -18.41 -14.60 39.35
C GLU A 808 -17.36 -14.36 40.43
N HIS A 809 -16.44 -13.41 40.23
CA HIS A 809 -15.46 -13.03 41.27
C HIS A 809 -16.16 -12.50 42.53
N LEU A 810 -17.17 -11.64 42.38
CA LEU A 810 -17.95 -11.14 43.51
C LEU A 810 -18.66 -12.27 44.27
N ALA A 811 -19.20 -13.26 43.54
CA ALA A 811 -19.80 -14.45 44.15
C ALA A 811 -18.75 -15.30 44.87
N ASP A 812 -17.58 -15.50 44.26
CA ASP A 812 -16.48 -16.26 44.86
C ASP A 812 -16.02 -15.61 46.19
N ILE A 813 -15.89 -14.28 46.25
CA ILE A 813 -15.55 -13.52 47.48
C ILE A 813 -16.63 -13.71 48.55
N ARG A 814 -17.92 -13.52 48.20
CA ARG A 814 -19.03 -13.65 49.17
C ARG A 814 -19.13 -15.04 49.78
N HIS A 815 -18.81 -16.07 49.00
CA HIS A 815 -18.84 -17.46 49.43
C HIS A 815 -17.48 -17.99 49.90
N SER A 816 -16.47 -17.11 50.06
CA SER A 816 -15.12 -17.47 50.51
C SER A 816 -14.51 -18.65 49.76
N ARG A 817 -14.73 -18.72 48.44
CA ARG A 817 -14.21 -19.84 47.63
C ARG A 817 -12.70 -19.80 47.55
N ASN A 818 -12.06 -20.96 47.43
CA ASN A 818 -10.60 -21.08 47.31
C ASN A 818 -10.09 -20.64 45.91
N ARG A 819 -10.05 -19.31 45.70
CA ARG A 819 -9.57 -18.64 44.48
C ARG A 819 -8.69 -17.46 44.88
N PRO A 820 -7.67 -17.07 44.09
CA PRO A 820 -6.71 -16.05 44.49
C PRO A 820 -7.35 -14.70 44.86
N VAL A 821 -8.31 -14.24 44.04
CA VAL A 821 -9.05 -12.99 44.29
C VAL A 821 -9.91 -13.10 45.54
N SER A 822 -10.62 -14.22 45.69
CA SER A 822 -11.46 -14.48 46.86
C SER A 822 -10.65 -14.49 48.16
N LEU A 823 -9.58 -15.30 48.22
CA LEU A 823 -8.68 -15.38 49.38
C LEU A 823 -8.08 -14.03 49.76
N HIS A 824 -7.77 -13.19 48.78
CA HIS A 824 -7.24 -11.85 49.04
C HIS A 824 -8.27 -10.94 49.71
N PHE A 825 -9.51 -10.92 49.20
CA PHE A 825 -10.56 -10.03 49.72
C PHE A 825 -11.31 -10.57 50.93
N THR A 826 -11.08 -11.84 51.32
CA THR A 826 -11.54 -12.41 52.60
C THR A 826 -10.47 -12.39 53.70
N ALA A 827 -9.25 -11.97 53.38
CA ALA A 827 -8.18 -11.78 54.37
C ALA A 827 -8.45 -10.59 55.29
N ALA A 828 -7.85 -10.59 56.47
CA ALA A 828 -7.95 -9.49 57.43
C ALA A 828 -7.52 -8.14 56.78
N GLY A 829 -8.28 -7.08 57.04
CA GLY A 829 -8.03 -5.75 56.46
C GLY A 829 -8.49 -5.54 55.02
N HIS A 830 -9.18 -6.53 54.42
CA HIS A 830 -9.71 -6.48 53.06
C HIS A 830 -11.22 -6.72 53.06
N SER A 831 -11.94 -6.13 52.09
CA SER A 831 -13.40 -6.23 51.98
C SER A 831 -13.84 -5.95 50.54
N LEU A 832 -15.13 -6.18 50.24
CA LEU A 832 -15.71 -5.86 48.93
C LEU A 832 -15.62 -4.39 48.56
N ASP A 833 -15.59 -3.47 49.54
CA ASP A 833 -15.51 -2.02 49.28
C ASP A 833 -14.18 -1.61 48.67
N HIS A 834 -13.13 -2.40 48.90
CA HIS A 834 -11.80 -2.20 48.34
C HIS A 834 -11.65 -2.73 46.90
N VAL A 835 -12.62 -3.47 46.37
CA VAL A 835 -12.51 -4.10 45.04
C VAL A 835 -12.82 -3.08 43.96
N ARG A 836 -11.92 -2.92 42.98
CA ARG A 836 -12.21 -2.19 41.74
C ARG A 836 -11.84 -3.00 40.50
N VAL A 837 -12.60 -2.87 39.41
CA VAL A 837 -12.39 -3.60 38.15
C VAL A 837 -12.26 -2.66 36.96
N MET A 838 -11.38 -2.99 36.02
CA MET A 838 -11.27 -2.29 34.75
C MET A 838 -10.87 -3.21 33.61
N ALA A 839 -11.39 -2.95 32.41
CA ALA A 839 -10.89 -3.58 31.20
C ALA A 839 -9.59 -2.91 30.75
N LEU A 840 -8.57 -3.73 30.44
CA LEU A 840 -7.27 -3.26 29.99
C LEU A 840 -7.10 -3.36 28.48
N TRP A 841 -7.57 -4.47 27.90
CA TRP A 841 -7.35 -4.78 26.51
C TRP A 841 -8.46 -5.69 25.96
N GLN A 842 -8.92 -5.43 24.74
CA GLN A 842 -9.81 -6.33 24.02
C GLN A 842 -9.07 -7.03 22.89
N VAL A 843 -9.16 -8.36 22.88
CA VAL A 843 -8.59 -9.21 21.84
C VAL A 843 -9.62 -9.39 20.74
N ARG A 844 -9.15 -9.40 19.48
CA ARG A 844 -10.00 -9.66 18.30
C ARG A 844 -9.79 -11.07 17.73
N GLY A 845 -8.75 -11.77 18.18
CA GLY A 845 -8.42 -13.12 17.77
C GLY A 845 -8.96 -14.19 18.72
N ASP A 846 -8.33 -15.35 18.65
CA ASP A 846 -8.70 -16.55 19.39
C ASP A 846 -8.38 -16.47 20.89
N SER A 847 -8.82 -17.48 21.64
CA SER A 847 -8.54 -17.60 23.08
C SER A 847 -7.05 -17.67 23.41
N PHE A 848 -6.23 -18.16 22.47
CA PHE A 848 -4.78 -18.27 22.63
C PHE A 848 -4.14 -16.87 22.70
N GLU A 849 -4.48 -15.96 21.79
CA GLU A 849 -4.00 -14.58 21.84
C GLU A 849 -4.35 -13.86 23.14
N ARG A 850 -5.56 -14.13 23.65
CA ARG A 850 -6.04 -13.54 24.89
C ARG A 850 -5.27 -14.02 26.12
N LYS A 851 -5.03 -15.33 26.24
CA LYS A 851 -4.17 -15.90 27.29
C LYS A 851 -2.74 -15.38 27.22
N LEU A 852 -2.18 -15.24 26.02
CA LEU A 852 -0.84 -14.70 25.84
C LEU A 852 -0.77 -13.22 26.25
N ARG A 853 -1.81 -12.44 25.94
CA ARG A 853 -1.92 -11.04 26.35
C ARG A 853 -2.06 -10.90 27.86
N GLU A 854 -2.87 -11.73 28.51
CA GLU A 854 -2.99 -11.85 29.97
C GLU A 854 -1.60 -12.08 30.59
N SER A 855 -0.90 -13.12 30.16
CA SER A 855 0.44 -13.47 30.67
C SER A 855 1.47 -12.34 30.50
N HIS A 856 1.46 -11.66 29.35
CA HIS A 856 2.33 -10.52 29.12
C HIS A 856 2.04 -9.34 30.05
N ILE A 857 0.76 -9.04 30.31
CA ILE A 857 0.37 -7.96 31.23
C ILE A 857 0.76 -8.33 32.67
N ILE A 858 0.53 -9.58 33.09
CA ILE A 858 0.98 -10.10 34.41
C ILE A 858 2.48 -9.89 34.59
N SER A 859 3.28 -10.29 33.60
CA SER A 859 4.75 -10.20 33.67
C SER A 859 5.24 -8.75 33.65
N SER A 860 4.63 -7.88 32.85
CA SER A 860 5.04 -6.47 32.71
C SER A 860 4.68 -5.62 33.91
N LEU A 861 3.52 -5.84 34.52
CA LEU A 861 3.12 -5.14 35.74
C LEU A 861 3.71 -5.78 37.01
N GLY A 862 4.07 -7.07 36.96
CA GLY A 862 4.62 -7.79 38.11
C GLY A 862 3.56 -8.21 39.12
N THR A 863 2.39 -8.66 38.65
CA THR A 863 1.23 -8.92 39.51
C THR A 863 1.20 -10.32 40.14
N THR A 864 2.29 -11.08 40.03
CA THR A 864 2.41 -12.40 40.67
C THR A 864 2.72 -12.26 42.14
N CYS A 865 2.12 -13.11 42.98
CA CYS A 865 2.42 -13.25 44.40
C CYS A 865 3.95 -13.38 44.64
N PRO A 866 4.54 -12.65 45.63
CA PRO A 866 3.86 -11.88 46.70
C PRO A 866 3.44 -10.45 46.32
N ASP A 867 3.99 -9.88 45.24
CA ASP A 867 3.79 -8.46 44.90
C ASP A 867 2.42 -8.15 44.27
N GLY A 868 1.62 -9.19 43.97
CA GLY A 868 0.25 -9.07 43.50
C GLY A 868 -0.56 -10.35 43.74
N ILE A 869 -1.76 -10.42 43.15
CA ILE A 869 -2.75 -11.47 43.47
C ILE A 869 -2.63 -12.67 42.53
N ASN A 870 -1.98 -12.55 41.37
CA ASN A 870 -1.84 -13.68 40.43
C ASN A 870 -0.94 -14.78 41.01
N ILE A 871 -1.32 -16.04 40.86
CA ILE A 871 -0.48 -17.20 41.22
C ILE A 871 0.35 -17.62 40.00
N ARG A 872 1.61 -18.06 40.21
CA ARG A 872 2.42 -18.66 39.14
C ARG A 872 1.71 -19.91 38.63
N ARG A 873 1.35 -19.89 37.34
CA ARG A 873 0.82 -21.05 36.62
C ARG A 873 1.94 -21.94 36.11
#